data_AF-A0A832Z3U6-F1
#
_entry.id   AF-A0A832Z3U6-F1
#
_cell.length_a   1.000
_cell.length_b   1.000
_cell.length_c   1.000
_cell.angle_alpha   90.00
_cell.angle_beta   90.00
_cell.angle_gamma   90.00
#
_symmetry.space_group_name_H-M   'P 1'
#
loop_
_entity.id
_entity.type
_entity.pdbx_description
1 polymer ?
#
loop_
_entity_poly.entity_id
_entity_poly.type
_entity_poly.pdbx_seq_one_letter_code
_entity_poly.pdbx_strand_id
1 'polypeptide(L)'
;MRKLAMVLLVLTLFSLANTFVDATSMNGGEVRVFVGAEYSGSGRLVYRGYVESLQQLIGVLAGYDIDRVKIVFYGGETSATRFKAKLFTFYPDRELLEELETLQPKLANIHGVGRLAGFSKGYVEVYFAGEDEGGKKLAILVPDDIAYSEPVLELVELHEDLGMHVQIFRLSDVEGYEPAEKPPIRLANVTGYNEVLARKIISFAKSLVEQGYHYLLIIGDAATIPPSAYYKSPTLETIIGGWYAIVPTDFFYADPNYDMKPELAVGRIPFTNTTLLQQYVDMLRSWIAYVEGKGEPKLLFVGGAPFAWTAFFGESVAVQLADLGVADHVSSIDYFTRLLDNIDKDSVSNAINRGDYVYVFTVVHGDGRSFIDFFPAGVYGSDFKEVYSVEKVSKREIPVIVLSPACVNAAWDYTLLPPAFKPPSLAVAMLARGAAIAYLGPTRVDFELISSVGFKDNGLLKIDFRGATLLYATILKAALHSDILGDAWVNALKLYYSLRETHYEVSTPHGWEDLALLNLLQATLLGDPAIPLPKTKAERVKVDISISGAQYSVSAKLVFPEEYQMVEGEMPLTPLTQQLTVKLSKPAKKIVLCRIYTYATELLIGVEKLFETSHATVIVVDKDVGGVLRVAAVVGNKYIHLALARAGLTVEGDRLKIVGLDLLKLFSSEPAAILVNGKLYTIVPGGLTSYTTTLPPAASTIAVRPLTYYQILAIDPSEAEKLLQPIEEVFTLKLGKNAGWRAETISGRLSFSKAVHENVETLDMLVKLTILVVLVEAVIVLLKRRNLF
;
A
#
# COMPACT_ATOMS: atom_id res chain seq x y z
N MET A 1 -16.69 -43.64 21.27
CA MET A 1 -17.43 -44.37 22.34
C MET A 1 -16.83 -44.11 23.72
N ARG A 2 -15.65 -44.63 24.10
CA ARG A 2 -15.04 -44.37 25.44
C ARG A 2 -14.77 -42.88 25.72
N LYS A 3 -14.19 -42.14 24.76
CA LYS A 3 -13.96 -40.68 24.88
C LYS A 3 -15.27 -39.88 25.03
N LEU A 4 -16.30 -40.22 24.25
CA LEU A 4 -17.62 -39.60 24.31
C LEU A 4 -18.35 -39.91 25.63
N ALA A 5 -18.24 -41.14 26.13
CA ALA A 5 -18.80 -41.54 27.42
C ALA A 5 -18.09 -40.83 28.59
N MET A 6 -16.79 -40.55 28.46
CA MET A 6 -16.02 -39.80 29.46
C MET A 6 -16.41 -38.32 29.48
N VAL A 7 -16.56 -37.67 28.31
CA VAL A 7 -17.06 -36.30 28.21
C VAL A 7 -18.47 -36.19 28.80
N LEU A 8 -19.37 -37.12 28.46
CA LEU A 8 -20.73 -37.17 29.03
C LEU A 8 -20.72 -37.41 30.54
N LEU A 9 -19.85 -38.27 31.06
CA LEU A 9 -19.73 -38.53 32.49
C LEU A 9 -19.20 -37.32 33.25
N VAL A 10 -18.18 -36.63 32.71
CA VAL A 10 -17.64 -35.38 33.27
C VAL A 10 -18.73 -34.31 33.30
N LEU A 11 -19.45 -34.09 32.20
CA LEU A 11 -20.57 -33.15 32.14
C LEU A 11 -21.71 -33.51 33.12
N THR A 12 -22.01 -34.80 33.30
CA THR A 12 -23.06 -35.28 34.23
C THR A 12 -22.65 -35.11 35.69
N LEU A 13 -21.38 -35.34 36.03
CA LEU A 13 -20.87 -35.13 37.38
C LEU A 13 -20.81 -33.65 37.77
N PHE A 14 -20.56 -32.76 36.79
CA PHE A 14 -20.57 -31.32 37.02
C PHE A 14 -21.97 -30.72 37.14
N SER A 15 -22.96 -31.27 36.40
CA SER A 15 -24.36 -30.88 36.60
C SER A 15 -24.89 -31.24 37.99
N LEU A 16 -24.28 -32.23 38.66
CA LEU A 16 -24.60 -32.64 40.02
C LEU A 16 -23.86 -31.82 41.10
N ALA A 17 -22.77 -31.14 40.74
CA ALA A 17 -21.89 -30.43 41.67
C ALA A 17 -22.10 -28.90 41.70
N ASN A 18 -23.14 -28.36 41.03
CA ASN A 18 -23.42 -26.91 40.93
C ASN A 18 -22.18 -26.07 40.59
N THR A 19 -21.31 -26.57 39.70
CA THR A 19 -20.05 -25.91 39.34
C THR A 19 -20.11 -25.47 37.88
N PHE A 20 -19.79 -24.20 37.61
CA PHE A 20 -19.78 -23.62 36.27
C PHE A 20 -18.53 -24.06 35.52
N VAL A 21 -18.68 -25.05 34.65
CA VAL A 21 -17.68 -25.43 33.65
C VAL A 21 -18.15 -24.87 32.33
N ASP A 22 -17.43 -23.88 31.79
CA ASP A 22 -17.87 -23.24 30.54
C ASP A 22 -17.42 -24.05 29.32
N ALA A 23 -16.31 -24.81 29.41
CA ALA A 23 -15.85 -25.68 28.35
C ALA A 23 -14.94 -26.82 28.84
N THR A 24 -14.95 -27.93 28.10
CA THR A 24 -13.96 -29.01 28.22
C THR A 24 -13.48 -29.44 26.85
N SER A 25 -12.17 -29.59 26.66
CA SER A 25 -11.59 -30.16 25.44
C SER A 25 -10.63 -31.31 25.77
N MET A 26 -10.50 -32.26 24.84
CA MET A 26 -9.60 -33.41 24.98
C MET A 26 -8.80 -33.59 23.70
N ASN A 27 -7.49 -33.37 23.77
CA ASN A 27 -6.56 -33.56 22.65
C ASN A 27 -5.33 -34.34 23.11
N GLY A 28 -4.92 -35.37 22.37
CA GLY A 28 -3.66 -36.07 22.62
C GLY A 28 -3.44 -36.75 23.99
N GLY A 29 -4.47 -36.98 24.81
CA GLY A 29 -4.30 -37.52 26.19
C GLY A 29 -4.34 -36.45 27.28
N GLU A 30 -4.45 -35.18 26.90
CA GLU A 30 -4.66 -34.03 27.80
C GLU A 30 -6.16 -33.72 27.91
N VAL A 31 -6.64 -33.52 29.14
CA VAL A 31 -7.99 -33.01 29.43
C VAL A 31 -7.86 -31.57 29.93
N ARG A 32 -8.50 -30.63 29.23
CA ARG A 32 -8.56 -29.22 29.62
C ARG A 32 -9.94 -28.90 30.21
N VAL A 33 -9.97 -28.28 31.38
CA VAL A 33 -11.20 -27.86 32.06
C VAL A 33 -11.14 -26.36 32.33
N PHE A 34 -12.11 -25.64 31.78
CA PHE A 34 -12.28 -24.20 31.93
C PHE A 34 -13.32 -23.94 33.02
N VAL A 35 -12.94 -23.21 34.07
CA VAL A 35 -13.80 -22.94 35.23
C VAL A 35 -13.95 -21.44 35.43
N GLY A 36 -15.16 -20.93 35.25
CA GLY A 36 -15.50 -19.54 35.53
C GLY A 36 -15.69 -19.30 37.03
N ALA A 37 -15.12 -18.21 37.56
CA ALA A 37 -15.32 -17.81 38.95
C ALA A 37 -16.35 -16.66 39.03
N GLU A 38 -17.47 -16.90 39.73
CA GLU A 38 -18.40 -15.84 40.14
C GLU A 38 -18.03 -15.26 41.52
N TYR A 39 -18.07 -13.93 41.62
CA TYR A 39 -17.98 -13.24 42.90
C TYR A 39 -19.33 -13.25 43.61
N SER A 40 -19.33 -13.64 44.89
CA SER A 40 -20.48 -13.34 45.75
C SER A 40 -20.56 -11.84 45.96
N GLY A 41 -21.77 -11.27 46.06
CA GLY A 41 -22.02 -9.84 46.30
C GLY A 41 -21.43 -9.26 47.60
N SER A 42 -20.61 -10.02 48.33
CA SER A 42 -19.85 -9.61 49.51
C SER A 42 -18.36 -9.34 49.25
N GLY A 43 -17.89 -9.44 48.00
CA GLY A 43 -16.47 -9.27 47.66
C GLY A 43 -15.56 -10.41 48.15
N ARG A 44 -16.13 -11.53 48.62
CA ARG A 44 -15.38 -12.75 48.97
C ARG A 44 -15.55 -13.80 47.88
N LEU A 45 -14.42 -14.27 47.36
CA LEU A 45 -14.31 -15.47 46.53
C LEU A 45 -14.71 -16.71 47.35
N VAL A 46 -15.75 -17.43 46.90
CA VAL A 46 -16.22 -18.65 47.57
C VAL A 46 -15.43 -19.86 47.05
N TYR A 47 -14.16 -20.00 47.46
CA TYR A 47 -13.33 -21.13 47.01
C TYR A 47 -13.72 -22.50 47.61
N ARG A 48 -14.45 -22.53 48.72
CA ARG A 48 -14.66 -23.77 49.49
C ARG A 48 -15.49 -24.83 48.73
N GLY A 49 -16.48 -24.41 47.95
CA GLY A 49 -17.26 -25.31 47.09
C GLY A 49 -16.46 -25.82 45.89
N TYR A 50 -15.63 -24.96 45.30
CA TYR A 50 -14.80 -25.33 44.14
C TYR A 50 -13.73 -26.36 44.49
N VAL A 51 -13.08 -26.28 45.65
CA VAL A 51 -12.03 -27.23 46.05
C VAL A 51 -12.59 -28.64 46.26
N GLU A 52 -13.77 -28.79 46.86
CA GLU A 52 -14.41 -30.11 47.04
C GLU A 52 -14.86 -30.71 45.70
N SER A 53 -15.44 -29.90 44.80
CA SER A 53 -15.79 -30.34 43.44
C SER A 53 -14.56 -30.68 42.60
N LEU A 54 -13.47 -29.91 42.74
CA LEU A 54 -12.19 -30.20 42.08
C LEU A 54 -11.58 -31.50 42.61
N GLN A 55 -11.65 -31.74 43.92
CA GLN A 55 -11.18 -32.98 44.53
C GLN A 55 -11.98 -34.19 44.05
N GLN A 56 -13.30 -34.06 43.92
CA GLN A 56 -14.16 -35.11 43.36
C GLN A 56 -13.85 -35.37 41.88
N LEU A 57 -13.69 -34.30 41.08
CA LEU A 57 -13.28 -34.41 39.68
C LEU A 57 -11.92 -35.12 39.56
N ILE A 58 -10.94 -34.68 40.33
CA ILE A 58 -9.59 -35.25 40.35
C ILE A 58 -9.65 -36.73 40.77
N GLY A 59 -10.48 -37.10 41.75
CA GLY A 59 -10.69 -38.48 42.15
C GLY A 59 -11.33 -39.35 41.06
N VAL A 60 -12.25 -38.77 40.27
CA VAL A 60 -12.85 -39.46 39.11
C VAL A 60 -11.83 -39.61 37.99
N LEU A 61 -11.06 -38.57 37.67
CA LEU A 61 -10.05 -38.57 36.61
C LEU A 61 -8.88 -39.51 36.94
N ALA A 62 -8.53 -39.69 38.21
CA ALA A 62 -7.49 -40.62 38.66
C ALA A 62 -7.78 -42.10 38.34
N GLY A 63 -9.03 -42.45 38.00
CA GLY A 63 -9.41 -43.78 37.52
C GLY A 63 -9.16 -44.02 36.01
N TYR A 64 -8.68 -43.01 35.29
CA TYR A 64 -8.48 -43.05 33.83
C TYR A 64 -7.01 -42.84 33.46
N ASP A 65 -6.60 -43.43 32.34
CA ASP A 65 -5.25 -43.29 31.77
C ASP A 65 -5.14 -41.92 31.06
N ILE A 66 -4.95 -40.87 31.87
CA ILE A 66 -4.87 -39.47 31.43
C ILE A 66 -3.46 -38.98 31.73
N ASP A 67 -2.74 -38.55 30.69
CA ASP A 67 -1.35 -38.12 30.81
C ASP A 67 -1.23 -36.74 31.50
N ARG A 68 -2.22 -35.86 31.27
CA ARG A 68 -2.21 -34.48 31.78
C ARG A 68 -3.62 -33.92 31.98
N VAL A 69 -3.82 -33.20 33.08
CA VAL A 69 -5.05 -32.41 33.33
C VAL A 69 -4.64 -30.95 33.55
N LYS A 70 -5.09 -30.05 32.66
CA LYS A 70 -4.86 -28.61 32.77
C LYS A 70 -6.17 -27.93 33.19
N ILE A 71 -6.16 -27.24 34.33
CA ILE A 71 -7.32 -26.52 34.85
C ILE A 71 -7.02 -25.02 34.79
N VAL A 72 -7.82 -24.29 34.03
CA VAL A 72 -7.65 -22.84 33.82
C VAL A 72 -8.82 -22.12 34.50
N PHE A 73 -8.49 -21.23 35.45
CA PHE A 73 -9.45 -20.36 36.12
C PHE A 73 -9.42 -18.96 35.49
N TYR A 74 -10.57 -18.44 35.07
CA TYR A 74 -10.72 -17.05 34.62
C TYR A 74 -11.70 -16.33 35.55
N GLY A 75 -11.31 -15.14 36.00
CA GLY A 75 -12.09 -14.31 36.89
C GLY A 75 -12.84 -13.23 36.13
N GLY A 76 -14.15 -13.11 36.35
CA GLY A 76 -14.92 -11.93 35.93
C GLY A 76 -14.52 -10.70 36.75
N GLU A 77 -14.52 -9.53 36.11
CA GLU A 77 -14.17 -8.25 36.73
C GLU A 77 -14.91 -8.02 38.06
N THR A 78 -14.17 -7.75 39.15
CA THR A 78 -14.42 -6.66 40.11
C THR A 78 -13.38 -6.63 41.24
N SER A 79 -12.73 -5.47 41.38
CA SER A 79 -11.94 -4.97 42.52
C SER A 79 -10.95 -5.89 43.27
N ALA A 80 -9.66 -5.66 42.98
CA ALA A 80 -8.56 -5.48 43.94
C ALA A 80 -8.52 -6.40 45.19
N THR A 81 -8.09 -7.64 45.04
CA THR A 81 -7.33 -8.32 46.12
C THR A 81 -6.13 -9.06 45.53
N ARG A 82 -4.93 -8.66 45.94
CA ARG A 82 -3.63 -9.10 45.40
C ARG A 82 -3.22 -10.47 45.98
N PHE A 83 -2.84 -11.41 45.13
CA PHE A 83 -2.19 -12.66 45.56
C PHE A 83 -0.92 -12.91 44.75
N LYS A 84 0.17 -13.27 45.44
CA LYS A 84 1.41 -13.76 44.82
C LYS A 84 1.23 -15.24 44.45
N ALA A 85 1.38 -15.56 43.17
CA ALA A 85 1.40 -16.94 42.70
C ALA A 85 2.69 -17.65 43.14
N LYS A 86 2.57 -18.94 43.46
CA LYS A 86 3.68 -19.88 43.63
C LYS A 86 3.32 -21.12 42.80
N LEU A 87 4.24 -21.56 41.95
CA LEU A 87 4.11 -22.78 41.17
C LEU A 87 4.05 -23.97 42.13
N PHE A 88 3.00 -24.80 42.04
CA PHE A 88 2.93 -26.07 42.77
C PHE A 88 3.00 -27.21 41.77
N THR A 89 4.19 -27.80 41.64
CA THR A 89 4.39 -29.05 40.92
C THR A 89 4.26 -30.19 41.92
N PHE A 90 3.20 -31.00 41.81
CA PHE A 90 2.99 -32.14 42.69
C PHE A 90 3.76 -33.35 42.17
N TYR A 91 4.87 -33.68 42.82
CA TYR A 91 5.54 -34.97 42.65
C TYR A 91 5.04 -35.95 43.72
N PRO A 92 4.87 -37.25 43.37
CA PRO A 92 4.52 -38.26 44.34
C PRO A 92 5.78 -38.69 45.09
N ASP A 93 6.30 -37.85 46.00
CA ASP A 93 7.34 -38.33 46.90
C ASP A 93 7.29 -37.74 48.31
N ARG A 94 7.84 -38.53 49.24
CA ARG A 94 7.68 -38.43 50.70
C ARG A 94 8.27 -37.16 51.32
N GLU A 95 9.11 -36.42 50.59
CA GLU A 95 9.78 -35.19 51.04
C GLU A 95 8.81 -33.99 51.20
N LEU A 96 7.64 -34.00 50.56
CA LEU A 96 6.66 -32.90 50.65
C LEU A 96 6.05 -32.74 52.06
N LEU A 97 5.97 -33.82 52.83
CA LEU A 97 5.38 -33.79 54.18
C LEU A 97 6.25 -33.00 55.17
N GLU A 98 7.57 -33.08 55.05
CA GLU A 98 8.51 -32.35 55.92
C GLU A 98 8.62 -30.86 55.53
N GLU A 99 8.45 -30.54 54.24
CA GLU A 99 8.41 -29.15 53.75
C GLU A 99 7.06 -28.45 54.06
N LEU A 100 5.96 -29.20 54.11
CA LEU A 100 4.64 -28.68 54.50
C LEU A 100 4.53 -28.41 56.01
N GLU A 101 5.16 -29.22 56.86
CA GLU A 101 5.20 -28.99 58.32
C GLU A 101 6.03 -27.75 58.68
N THR A 102 7.08 -27.45 57.93
CA THR A 102 7.91 -26.24 58.13
C THR A 102 7.27 -24.95 57.60
N LEU A 103 6.33 -25.05 56.65
CA LEU A 103 5.57 -23.92 56.10
C LEU A 103 4.28 -23.60 56.87
N GLN A 104 3.85 -24.48 57.79
CA GLN A 104 2.59 -24.37 58.55
C GLN A 104 2.42 -23.03 59.31
N PRO A 105 3.46 -22.42 59.93
CA PRO A 105 3.32 -21.12 60.59
C PRO A 105 3.13 -19.94 59.61
N LYS A 106 3.55 -20.09 58.35
CA LYS A 106 3.45 -19.06 57.30
C LYS A 106 2.13 -19.13 56.50
N LEU A 107 1.39 -20.22 56.64
CA LEU A 107 0.13 -20.50 55.95
C LEU A 107 -1.12 -20.32 56.82
N ALA A 108 -0.98 -19.76 58.03
CA ALA A 108 -2.05 -19.62 59.01
C ALA A 108 -3.30 -18.82 58.55
N ASN A 109 -3.23 -18.13 57.39
CA ASN A 109 -4.36 -17.40 56.80
C ASN A 109 -5.04 -18.10 55.62
N ILE A 110 -4.64 -19.33 55.27
CA ILE A 110 -5.31 -20.13 54.22
C ILE A 110 -5.98 -21.33 54.88
N HIS A 111 -7.28 -21.22 55.13
CA HIS A 111 -8.09 -22.34 55.61
C HIS A 111 -8.41 -23.30 54.45
N GLY A 112 -7.71 -24.44 54.41
CA GLY A 112 -8.11 -25.59 53.61
C GLY A 112 -6.93 -26.33 52.96
N VAL A 113 -6.29 -27.24 53.69
CA VAL A 113 -5.39 -28.25 53.09
C VAL A 113 -6.03 -29.62 53.32
N GLY A 114 -6.69 -30.15 52.29
CA GLY A 114 -7.16 -31.54 52.24
C GLY A 114 -6.10 -32.44 51.61
N ARG A 115 -5.92 -33.65 52.15
CA ARG A 115 -5.00 -34.67 51.62
C ARG A 115 -5.48 -35.18 50.25
N LEU A 116 -4.68 -34.95 49.21
CA LEU A 116 -4.83 -35.62 47.91
C LEU A 116 -3.99 -36.91 47.92
N ALA A 117 -4.65 -38.06 47.98
CA ALA A 117 -4.03 -39.37 47.78
C ALA A 117 -4.74 -40.04 46.60
N GLY A 118 -4.02 -40.37 45.52
CA GLY A 118 -4.63 -41.11 44.41
C GLY A 118 -3.92 -41.20 43.05
N PHE A 119 -2.88 -40.42 42.76
CA PHE A 119 -2.22 -40.49 41.44
C PHE A 119 -1.09 -41.52 41.42
N SER A 120 -1.14 -42.45 40.46
CA SER A 120 -0.01 -43.37 40.18
C SER A 120 0.84 -42.91 38.99
N LYS A 121 0.30 -42.10 38.05
CA LYS A 121 1.01 -41.34 37.00
C LYS A 121 0.16 -40.14 36.56
N GLY A 122 0.78 -38.98 36.34
CA GLY A 122 0.13 -37.74 35.89
C GLY A 122 0.37 -36.55 36.82
N TYR A 123 0.42 -35.33 36.27
CA TYR A 123 0.58 -34.08 37.00
C TYR A 123 -0.56 -33.10 36.66
N VAL A 124 -0.90 -32.23 37.61
CA VAL A 124 -1.93 -31.19 37.46
C VAL A 124 -1.24 -29.83 37.50
N GLU A 125 -1.42 -29.03 36.45
CA GLU A 125 -0.97 -27.64 36.40
C GLU A 125 -2.16 -26.71 36.60
N VAL A 126 -2.03 -25.80 37.57
CA VAL A 126 -3.02 -24.77 37.89
C VAL A 126 -2.36 -23.41 37.69
N TYR A 127 -2.91 -22.62 36.77
CA TYR A 127 -2.45 -21.25 36.50
C TYR A 127 -3.37 -20.26 37.22
N PHE A 128 -2.78 -19.28 37.89
CA PHE A 128 -3.47 -18.09 38.39
C PHE A 128 -2.95 -16.92 37.57
N ALA A 129 -3.85 -16.12 36.98
CA ALA A 129 -3.50 -14.88 36.29
C ALA A 129 -2.78 -13.95 37.28
N GLY A 130 -1.47 -13.82 37.14
CA GLY A 130 -0.64 -12.87 37.87
C GLY A 130 -0.78 -11.47 37.30
N GLU A 131 -0.28 -10.47 38.05
CA GLU A 131 -0.30 -9.04 37.69
C GLU A 131 0.10 -8.74 36.23
N ASP A 132 -0.50 -7.68 35.67
CA ASP A 132 -0.11 -6.99 34.43
C ASP A 132 1.42 -6.76 34.42
N GLU A 133 2.18 -7.67 33.83
CA GLU A 133 3.61 -7.47 33.52
C GLU A 133 3.77 -6.49 32.35
N GLY A 134 3.10 -5.33 32.37
CA GLY A 134 3.21 -4.29 31.34
C GLY A 134 2.98 -4.74 29.89
N GLY A 135 2.41 -5.94 29.69
CA GLY A 135 2.17 -6.53 28.39
C GLY A 135 1.07 -5.78 27.64
N LYS A 136 1.09 -5.87 26.32
CA LYS A 136 0.06 -5.24 25.48
C LYS A 136 -1.25 -6.03 25.59
N LYS A 137 -2.37 -5.32 25.48
CA LYS A 137 -3.72 -5.87 25.63
C LYS A 137 -4.44 -5.93 24.28
N LEU A 138 -4.94 -7.11 23.93
CA LEU A 138 -5.71 -7.40 22.71
C LEU A 138 -7.14 -7.81 23.08
N ALA A 139 -8.12 -7.10 22.55
CA ALA A 139 -9.52 -7.51 22.57
C ALA A 139 -9.87 -8.22 21.26
N ILE A 140 -10.51 -9.38 21.33
CA ILE A 140 -11.06 -10.08 20.16
C ILE A 140 -12.58 -9.98 20.22
N LEU A 141 -13.18 -9.15 19.36
CA LEU A 141 -14.63 -9.06 19.22
C LEU A 141 -15.13 -10.03 18.15
N VAL A 142 -16.02 -10.93 18.55
CA VAL A 142 -16.43 -12.08 17.73
C VAL A 142 -17.92 -12.40 17.92
N PRO A 143 -18.62 -12.93 16.90
CA PRO A 143 -19.99 -13.41 17.04
C PRO A 143 -20.09 -14.55 18.05
N ASP A 144 -21.20 -14.56 18.79
CA ASP A 144 -21.47 -15.47 19.89
C ASP A 144 -21.34 -16.96 19.50
N ASP A 145 -21.72 -17.31 18.28
CA ASP A 145 -21.75 -18.69 17.78
C ASP A 145 -20.37 -19.28 17.50
N ILE A 146 -19.35 -18.44 17.31
CA ILE A 146 -17.98 -18.88 17.02
C ILE A 146 -16.96 -18.45 18.08
N ALA A 147 -17.38 -17.74 19.13
CA ALA A 147 -16.49 -17.17 20.15
C ALA A 147 -15.54 -18.18 20.82
N TYR A 148 -16.00 -19.42 20.99
CA TYR A 148 -15.23 -20.52 21.57
C TYR A 148 -14.93 -21.63 20.56
N SER A 149 -14.94 -21.30 19.28
CA SER A 149 -14.45 -22.21 18.25
C SER A 149 -12.94 -22.41 18.39
N GLU A 150 -12.45 -23.58 18.00
CA GLU A 150 -11.03 -23.95 18.06
C GLU A 150 -10.10 -22.89 17.44
N PRO A 151 -10.37 -22.31 16.25
CA PRO A 151 -9.51 -21.27 15.69
C PRO A 151 -9.40 -20.01 16.57
N VAL A 152 -10.47 -19.60 17.24
CA VAL A 152 -10.45 -18.40 18.11
C VAL A 152 -9.63 -18.64 19.36
N LEU A 153 -9.76 -19.83 19.96
CA LEU A 153 -8.95 -20.22 21.11
C LEU A 153 -7.46 -20.35 20.74
N GLU A 154 -7.15 -20.88 19.56
CA GLU A 154 -5.76 -20.92 19.06
C GLU A 154 -5.20 -19.52 18.79
N LEU A 155 -6.01 -18.55 18.33
CA LEU A 155 -5.58 -17.15 18.22
C LEU A 155 -5.20 -16.58 19.59
N VAL A 156 -5.99 -16.86 20.63
CA VAL A 156 -5.67 -16.44 22.00
C VAL A 156 -4.32 -17.00 22.43
N GLU A 157 -4.15 -18.33 22.32
CA GLU A 157 -2.90 -19.01 22.72
C GLU A 157 -1.68 -18.41 21.98
N LEU A 158 -1.77 -18.19 20.67
CA LEU A 158 -0.67 -17.62 19.88
C LEU A 158 -0.26 -16.22 20.36
N HIS A 159 -1.19 -15.38 20.79
CA HIS A 159 -0.88 -14.03 21.25
C HIS A 159 -0.44 -13.98 22.72
N GLU A 160 -0.97 -14.87 23.56
CA GLU A 160 -0.48 -15.06 24.93
C GLU A 160 0.99 -15.55 24.92
N ASP A 161 1.34 -16.42 23.99
CA ASP A 161 2.73 -16.87 23.77
C ASP A 161 3.66 -15.71 23.34
N LEU A 162 3.11 -14.67 22.72
CA LEU A 162 3.83 -13.41 22.40
C LEU A 162 3.88 -12.43 23.59
N GLY A 163 3.37 -12.81 24.76
CA GLY A 163 3.34 -11.99 25.98
C GLY A 163 2.22 -10.94 25.99
N MET A 164 1.16 -11.14 25.21
CA MET A 164 -0.01 -10.26 25.25
C MET A 164 -1.07 -10.77 26.24
N HIS A 165 -1.81 -9.84 26.84
CA HIS A 165 -3.04 -10.18 27.55
C HIS A 165 -4.21 -10.13 26.56
N VAL A 166 -4.84 -11.28 26.33
CA VAL A 166 -5.89 -11.43 25.32
C VAL A 166 -7.23 -11.70 25.99
N GLN A 167 -8.27 -11.01 25.55
CA GLN A 167 -9.63 -11.27 26.03
C GLN A 167 -10.59 -11.40 24.85
N ILE A 168 -11.43 -12.44 24.89
CA ILE A 168 -12.52 -12.64 23.95
C ILE A 168 -13.75 -11.88 24.45
N PHE A 169 -14.37 -11.12 23.56
CA PHE A 169 -15.65 -10.43 23.76
C PHE A 169 -16.64 -10.91 22.71
N ARG A 170 -17.81 -11.34 23.15
CA ARG A 170 -18.93 -11.72 22.29
C ARG A 170 -19.73 -10.49 21.90
N LEU A 171 -20.51 -10.59 20.83
CA LEU A 171 -21.41 -9.50 20.46
C LEU A 171 -22.45 -9.22 21.56
N SER A 172 -22.95 -10.25 22.24
CA SER A 172 -23.83 -10.09 23.42
C SER A 172 -23.18 -9.31 24.57
N ASP A 173 -21.86 -9.35 24.73
CA ASP A 173 -21.17 -8.58 25.76
C ASP A 173 -21.19 -7.07 25.43
N VAL A 174 -21.31 -6.70 24.15
CA VAL A 174 -21.43 -5.30 23.69
C VAL A 174 -22.86 -4.78 23.76
N GLU A 175 -23.88 -5.65 23.80
CA GLU A 175 -25.29 -5.23 23.83
C GLU A 175 -25.65 -4.42 25.08
N GLY A 176 -24.92 -4.61 26.18
CA GLY A 176 -25.11 -3.86 27.43
C GLY A 176 -24.62 -2.40 27.38
N TYR A 177 -23.84 -2.03 26.37
CA TYR A 177 -23.33 -0.66 26.23
C TYR A 177 -24.41 0.29 25.70
N GLU A 178 -24.40 1.53 26.19
CA GLU A 178 -25.18 2.60 25.60
C GLU A 178 -24.58 3.00 24.25
N PRO A 179 -25.39 3.23 23.20
CA PRO A 179 -24.86 3.67 21.91
C PRO A 179 -24.14 5.02 22.03
N ALA A 180 -22.87 5.09 21.60
CA ALA A 180 -22.08 6.33 21.53
C ALA A 180 -22.79 7.41 20.72
N GLU A 181 -22.42 8.69 20.78
CA GLU A 181 -22.98 9.70 19.87
C GLU A 181 -22.73 9.33 18.39
N LYS A 182 -23.52 9.89 17.46
CA LYS A 182 -23.26 9.66 16.03
C LYS A 182 -21.92 10.29 15.66
N PRO A 183 -21.06 9.61 14.87
CA PRO A 183 -19.84 10.21 14.36
C PRO A 183 -20.15 11.53 13.64
N PRO A 184 -19.35 12.59 13.83
CA PRO A 184 -19.61 13.94 13.30
C PRO A 184 -19.27 14.05 11.81
N ILE A 185 -19.80 13.14 11.00
CA ILE A 185 -19.61 13.04 9.56
C ILE A 185 -20.95 12.94 8.84
N ARG A 186 -20.95 13.12 7.52
CA ARG A 186 -22.14 12.92 6.69
C ARG A 186 -22.44 11.42 6.55
N LEU A 187 -23.44 10.91 7.26
CA LEU A 187 -23.80 9.49 7.23
C LEU A 187 -24.64 9.12 6.00
N ALA A 188 -24.38 7.95 5.42
CA ALA A 188 -25.22 7.33 4.40
C ALA A 188 -26.31 6.46 5.05
N ASN A 189 -27.46 6.34 4.37
CA ASN A 189 -28.48 5.37 4.75
C ASN A 189 -28.26 4.06 3.98
N VAL A 190 -27.84 3.00 4.67
CA VAL A 190 -27.57 1.68 4.09
C VAL A 190 -28.58 0.67 4.63
N THR A 191 -29.30 0.00 3.73
CA THR A 191 -30.28 -1.02 4.12
C THR A 191 -29.61 -2.17 4.86
N GLY A 192 -30.17 -2.55 6.01
CA GLY A 192 -29.64 -3.66 6.83
C GLY A 192 -28.47 -3.28 7.73
N TYR A 193 -27.94 -2.06 7.64
CA TYR A 193 -26.90 -1.57 8.55
C TYR A 193 -27.44 -1.36 9.97
N ASN A 194 -26.88 -2.07 10.93
CA ASN A 194 -27.23 -1.93 12.34
C ASN A 194 -26.46 -0.75 12.98
N GLU A 195 -26.91 0.48 12.73
CA GLU A 195 -26.29 1.70 13.28
C GLU A 195 -26.22 1.69 14.81
N VAL A 196 -27.25 1.14 15.48
CA VAL A 196 -27.29 1.07 16.95
C VAL A 196 -26.16 0.19 17.47
N LEU A 197 -26.00 -1.02 16.93
CA LEU A 197 -24.91 -1.91 17.32
C LEU A 197 -23.53 -1.30 17.01
N ALA A 198 -23.34 -0.68 15.85
CA ALA A 198 -22.09 0.00 15.52
C ALA A 198 -21.72 1.06 16.57
N ARG A 199 -22.70 1.87 16.99
CA ARG A 199 -22.50 2.88 18.04
C ARG A 199 -22.25 2.27 19.43
N LYS A 200 -22.83 1.11 19.73
CA LYS A 200 -22.48 0.36 20.96
C LYS A 200 -21.04 -0.16 20.92
N ILE A 201 -20.59 -0.65 19.76
CA ILE A 201 -19.19 -1.07 19.56
C ILE A 201 -18.24 0.12 19.73
N ILE A 202 -18.61 1.34 19.30
CA ILE A 202 -17.81 2.55 19.56
C ILE A 202 -17.68 2.81 21.08
N SER A 203 -18.79 2.74 21.83
CA SER A 203 -18.74 2.88 23.31
C SER A 203 -17.90 1.80 23.97
N PHE A 204 -18.01 0.56 23.49
CA PHE A 204 -17.19 -0.55 23.93
C PHE A 204 -15.70 -0.29 23.65
N ALA A 205 -15.34 0.14 22.44
CA ALA A 205 -13.97 0.50 22.09
C ALA A 205 -13.42 1.64 22.96
N LYS A 206 -14.24 2.63 23.31
CA LYS A 206 -13.88 3.65 24.30
C LYS A 206 -13.50 3.05 25.65
N SER A 207 -14.31 2.12 26.16
CA SER A 207 -14.03 1.44 27.43
C SER A 207 -12.76 0.59 27.37
N LEU A 208 -12.46 -0.01 26.22
CA LEU A 208 -11.21 -0.73 25.99
C LEU A 208 -10.00 0.22 26.13
N VAL A 209 -10.06 1.40 25.50
CA VAL A 209 -9.01 2.42 25.62
C VAL A 209 -8.82 2.84 27.08
N GLU A 210 -9.91 3.06 27.82
CA GLU A 210 -9.88 3.40 29.26
C GLU A 210 -9.27 2.29 30.14
N GLN A 211 -9.41 1.03 29.72
CA GLN A 211 -8.83 -0.15 30.37
C GLN A 211 -7.38 -0.45 29.92
N GLY A 212 -6.82 0.35 29.01
CA GLY A 212 -5.44 0.21 28.52
C GLY A 212 -5.28 -0.85 27.41
N TYR A 213 -6.34 -1.18 26.69
CA TYR A 213 -6.25 -1.98 25.48
C TYR A 213 -5.52 -1.22 24.37
N HIS A 214 -4.70 -1.95 23.62
CA HIS A 214 -3.93 -1.40 22.50
C HIS A 214 -4.52 -1.82 21.16
N TYR A 215 -5.16 -3.00 21.14
CA TYR A 215 -5.60 -3.65 19.91
C TYR A 215 -7.03 -4.15 20.02
N LEU A 216 -7.77 -4.04 18.93
CA LEU A 216 -9.08 -4.66 18.73
C LEU A 216 -9.07 -5.44 17.42
N LEU A 217 -9.17 -6.76 17.52
CA LEU A 217 -9.39 -7.65 16.40
C LEU A 217 -10.89 -7.93 16.27
N ILE A 218 -11.47 -7.60 15.11
CA ILE A 218 -12.84 -7.92 14.76
C ILE A 218 -12.86 -9.17 13.89
N ILE A 219 -13.58 -10.21 14.31
CA ILE A 219 -13.78 -11.43 13.51
C ILE A 219 -15.22 -11.45 13.01
N GLY A 220 -15.47 -10.98 11.79
CA GLY A 220 -16.82 -10.98 11.22
C GLY A 220 -16.98 -10.08 10.01
N ASP A 221 -17.95 -10.44 9.17
CA ASP A 221 -18.37 -9.61 8.03
C ASP A 221 -19.18 -8.38 8.48
N ALA A 222 -19.50 -7.50 7.53
CA ALA A 222 -20.22 -6.26 7.80
C ALA A 222 -21.66 -6.45 8.25
N ALA A 223 -22.30 -7.58 7.96
CA ALA A 223 -23.68 -7.82 8.37
C ALA A 223 -23.76 -8.28 9.82
N THR A 224 -22.72 -8.99 10.27
CA THR A 224 -22.62 -9.54 11.62
C THR A 224 -22.01 -8.54 12.60
N ILE A 225 -20.84 -7.98 12.26
CA ILE A 225 -20.20 -6.91 13.03
C ILE A 225 -20.11 -5.67 12.12
N PRO A 226 -21.03 -4.70 12.27
CA PRO A 226 -21.14 -3.59 11.34
C PRO A 226 -19.85 -2.75 11.27
N PRO A 227 -19.59 -2.05 10.16
CA PRO A 227 -18.62 -0.95 10.16
C PRO A 227 -19.02 0.10 11.20
N SER A 228 -18.05 0.84 11.72
CA SER A 228 -18.31 1.92 12.68
C SER A 228 -19.21 3.03 12.11
N ALA A 229 -19.13 3.26 10.79
CA ALA A 229 -20.03 4.14 10.05
C ALA A 229 -20.02 3.83 8.54
N TYR A 230 -21.04 4.34 7.85
CA TYR A 230 -21.01 4.55 6.40
C TYR A 230 -20.95 6.05 6.11
N TYR A 231 -19.79 6.53 5.69
CA TYR A 231 -19.60 7.92 5.29
C TYR A 231 -20.10 8.14 3.86
N LYS A 232 -20.88 9.20 3.64
CA LYS A 232 -21.36 9.64 2.33
C LYS A 232 -20.49 10.78 1.80
N SER A 233 -19.46 10.44 1.04
CA SER A 233 -18.48 11.38 0.49
C SER A 233 -19.12 12.33 -0.54
N PRO A 234 -19.11 13.66 -0.32
CA PRO A 234 -19.55 14.65 -1.31
C PRO A 234 -18.76 14.59 -2.62
N THR A 235 -17.44 14.37 -2.56
CA THR A 235 -16.55 14.29 -3.73
C THR A 235 -16.87 13.07 -4.56
N LEU A 236 -16.93 11.88 -3.94
CA LEU A 236 -17.27 10.66 -4.67
C LEU A 236 -18.71 10.68 -5.18
N GLU A 237 -19.66 11.28 -4.45
CA GLU A 237 -21.04 11.47 -4.93
C GLU A 237 -21.08 12.31 -6.21
N THR A 238 -20.19 13.29 -6.33
CA THR A 238 -20.11 14.18 -7.50
C THR A 238 -19.39 13.54 -8.69
N ILE A 239 -18.28 12.83 -8.44
CA ILE A 239 -17.42 12.31 -9.51
C ILE A 239 -17.98 11.02 -10.12
N ILE A 240 -18.45 10.10 -9.28
CA ILE A 240 -18.81 8.74 -9.72
C ILE A 240 -20.16 8.25 -9.17
N GLY A 241 -20.58 8.74 -8.01
CA GLY A 241 -21.88 8.43 -7.40
C GLY A 241 -22.03 6.98 -6.91
N GLY A 242 -23.27 6.66 -6.51
CA GLY A 242 -23.71 5.31 -6.19
C GLY A 242 -22.91 4.63 -5.06
N TRP A 243 -22.55 3.37 -5.29
CA TRP A 243 -21.81 2.52 -4.34
C TRP A 243 -20.46 3.12 -3.91
N TYR A 244 -19.77 3.78 -4.84
CA TYR A 244 -18.45 4.36 -4.60
C TYR A 244 -18.50 5.51 -3.60
N ALA A 245 -19.61 6.26 -3.55
CA ALA A 245 -19.79 7.39 -2.64
C ALA A 245 -20.12 7.01 -1.19
N ILE A 246 -20.38 5.72 -0.94
CA ILE A 246 -20.75 5.18 0.37
C ILE A 246 -19.55 4.39 0.91
N VAL A 247 -18.79 5.01 1.81
CA VAL A 247 -17.52 4.52 2.35
C VAL A 247 -17.77 3.83 3.70
N PRO A 248 -17.65 2.48 3.79
CA PRO A 248 -17.62 1.79 5.07
C PRO A 248 -16.30 2.09 5.78
N THR A 249 -16.34 2.27 7.09
CA THR A 249 -15.14 2.54 7.87
C THR A 249 -15.18 1.86 9.24
N ASP A 250 -14.04 1.34 9.67
CA ASP A 250 -13.80 0.93 11.07
C ASP A 250 -13.02 2.01 11.85
N PHE A 251 -12.75 3.17 11.25
CA PHE A 251 -11.94 4.24 11.84
C PHE A 251 -12.48 4.72 13.19
N PHE A 252 -13.80 4.79 13.38
CA PHE A 252 -14.37 5.25 14.66
C PHE A 252 -14.37 4.18 15.76
N TYR A 253 -14.05 2.93 15.43
CA TYR A 253 -13.65 1.97 16.46
C TYR A 253 -12.22 2.23 16.94
N ALA A 254 -11.37 2.80 16.09
CA ALA A 254 -10.00 3.17 16.43
C ALA A 254 -9.93 4.53 17.14
N ASP A 255 -10.79 5.47 16.77
CA ASP A 255 -10.98 6.81 17.36
C ASP A 255 -12.40 6.96 17.93
N PRO A 256 -12.67 6.39 19.12
CA PRO A 256 -14.00 6.45 19.72
C PRO A 256 -14.35 7.82 20.33
N ASN A 257 -13.39 8.76 20.38
CA ASN A 257 -13.58 10.12 20.88
C ASN A 257 -13.88 11.14 19.77
N TYR A 258 -13.76 10.72 18.51
CA TYR A 258 -13.97 11.56 17.31
C TYR A 258 -13.03 12.76 17.23
N ASP A 259 -11.81 12.63 17.78
CA ASP A 259 -10.81 13.71 17.80
C ASP A 259 -9.72 13.55 16.72
N MET A 260 -9.90 12.56 15.84
CA MET A 260 -9.01 12.14 14.75
C MET A 260 -7.66 11.62 15.21
N LYS A 261 -7.55 11.12 16.44
CA LYS A 261 -6.32 10.54 17.00
C LYS A 261 -6.53 9.08 17.42
N PRO A 262 -6.58 8.13 16.48
CA PRO A 262 -6.89 6.74 16.80
C PRO A 262 -6.05 6.20 17.96
N GLU A 263 -6.68 5.84 19.07
CA GLU A 263 -6.02 5.32 20.27
C GLU A 263 -5.92 3.79 20.27
N LEU A 264 -6.74 3.13 19.46
CA LEU A 264 -6.82 1.67 19.36
C LEU A 264 -6.45 1.22 17.94
N ALA A 265 -5.57 0.22 17.80
CA ALA A 265 -5.34 -0.36 16.49
C ALA A 265 -6.43 -1.41 16.18
N VAL A 266 -7.28 -1.09 15.21
CA VAL A 266 -8.40 -1.95 14.81
C VAL A 266 -8.03 -2.71 13.54
N GLY A 267 -8.15 -4.03 13.60
CA GLY A 267 -8.05 -4.91 12.43
C GLY A 267 -9.28 -5.79 12.29
N ARG A 268 -9.56 -6.24 11.06
CA ARG A 268 -10.73 -7.07 10.75
C ARG A 268 -10.37 -8.32 9.95
N ILE A 269 -10.84 -9.48 10.41
CA ILE A 269 -10.94 -10.71 9.62
C ILE A 269 -12.39 -10.83 9.15
N PRO A 270 -12.71 -10.52 7.87
CA PRO A 270 -14.08 -10.27 7.41
C PRO A 270 -14.84 -11.55 7.04
N PHE A 271 -14.65 -12.63 7.81
CA PHE A 271 -15.34 -13.90 7.61
C PHE A 271 -15.45 -14.66 8.93
N THR A 272 -16.54 -15.40 9.10
CA THR A 272 -16.85 -16.20 10.30
C THR A 272 -16.74 -17.71 10.05
N ASN A 273 -16.49 -18.11 8.81
CA ASN A 273 -16.34 -19.52 8.46
C ASN A 273 -15.13 -20.11 9.20
N THR A 274 -15.37 -21.09 10.08
CA THR A 274 -14.34 -21.69 10.94
C THR A 274 -13.21 -22.35 10.15
N THR A 275 -13.46 -22.86 8.93
CA THR A 275 -12.40 -23.40 8.06
C THR A 275 -11.49 -22.29 7.53
N LEU A 276 -12.05 -21.16 7.10
CA LEU A 276 -11.25 -20.01 6.67
C LEU A 276 -10.50 -19.38 7.86
N LEU A 277 -11.12 -19.34 9.04
CA LEU A 277 -10.45 -18.90 10.27
C LEU A 277 -9.28 -19.82 10.62
N GLN A 278 -9.45 -21.14 10.61
CA GLN A 278 -8.33 -22.06 10.86
C GLN A 278 -7.19 -21.85 9.87
N GLN A 279 -7.49 -21.63 8.58
CA GLN A 279 -6.46 -21.32 7.58
C GLN A 279 -5.71 -20.02 7.90
N TYR A 280 -6.40 -19.02 8.44
CA TYR A 280 -5.78 -17.78 8.91
C TYR A 280 -4.89 -18.03 10.14
N VAL A 281 -5.33 -18.83 11.10
CA VAL A 281 -4.53 -19.21 12.28
C VAL A 281 -3.27 -19.96 11.90
N ASP A 282 -3.36 -20.94 11.00
CA ASP A 282 -2.20 -21.69 10.52
C ASP A 282 -1.17 -20.77 9.83
N MET A 283 -1.67 -19.76 9.12
CA MET A 283 -0.85 -18.72 8.50
C MET A 283 -0.18 -17.83 9.55
N LEU A 284 -0.92 -17.39 10.58
CA LEU A 284 -0.36 -16.60 11.68
C LEU A 284 0.74 -17.37 12.42
N ARG A 285 0.52 -18.65 12.72
CA ARG A 285 1.54 -19.51 13.33
C ARG A 285 2.83 -19.57 12.49
N SER A 286 2.68 -19.74 11.17
CA SER A 286 3.81 -19.75 10.23
C SER A 286 4.53 -18.40 10.19
N TRP A 287 3.78 -17.30 10.26
CA TRP A 287 4.31 -15.95 10.32
C TRP A 287 5.10 -15.67 11.60
N ILE A 288 4.55 -16.03 12.77
CA ILE A 288 5.22 -15.89 14.06
C ILE A 288 6.55 -16.65 14.05
N ALA A 289 6.53 -17.92 13.61
CA ALA A 289 7.74 -18.73 13.49
C ALA A 289 8.78 -18.10 12.55
N TYR A 290 8.35 -17.48 11.45
CA TYR A 290 9.25 -16.74 10.55
C TYR A 290 9.90 -15.52 11.24
N VAL A 291 9.12 -14.73 11.97
CA VAL A 291 9.63 -13.54 12.68
C VAL A 291 10.59 -13.94 13.81
N GLU A 292 10.25 -14.94 14.61
CA GLU A 292 11.11 -15.49 15.67
C GLU A 292 12.40 -16.11 15.12
N GLY A 293 12.30 -16.75 13.95
CA GLY A 293 13.43 -17.26 13.17
C GLY A 293 14.36 -16.18 12.62
N LYS A 294 14.12 -14.90 12.93
CA LYS A 294 14.85 -13.72 12.44
C LYS A 294 14.76 -13.57 10.92
N GLY A 295 13.58 -13.80 10.37
CA GLY A 295 13.28 -13.52 8.97
C GLY A 295 13.64 -12.09 8.59
N GLU A 296 14.39 -11.93 7.50
CA GLU A 296 14.74 -10.61 6.98
C GLU A 296 13.64 -10.10 6.03
N PRO A 297 13.06 -8.91 6.27
CA PRO A 297 12.00 -8.42 5.43
C PRO A 297 12.53 -8.00 4.06
N LYS A 298 11.95 -8.65 3.06
CA LYS A 298 12.07 -8.30 1.65
C LYS A 298 10.80 -7.61 1.20
N LEU A 299 10.96 -6.58 0.36
CA LEU A 299 9.86 -5.81 -0.19
C LEU A 299 9.74 -6.07 -1.70
N LEU A 300 8.54 -6.43 -2.14
CA LEU A 300 8.15 -6.35 -3.53
C LEU A 300 7.49 -5.00 -3.79
N PHE A 301 8.04 -4.23 -4.72
CA PHE A 301 7.44 -2.99 -5.18
C PHE A 301 6.84 -3.18 -6.57
N VAL A 302 5.55 -2.86 -6.74
CA VAL A 302 4.86 -2.89 -8.04
C VAL A 302 4.38 -1.48 -8.35
N GLY A 303 5.00 -0.83 -9.33
CA GLY A 303 4.69 0.57 -9.68
C GLY A 303 4.41 0.73 -11.15
N GLY A 304 3.22 1.24 -11.46
CA GLY A 304 2.73 1.44 -12.82
C GLY A 304 2.71 2.89 -13.27
N ALA A 305 1.87 3.15 -14.28
CA ALA A 305 1.51 4.48 -14.73
C ALA A 305 -0.01 4.70 -14.60
N PRO A 306 -0.60 4.62 -13.39
CA PRO A 306 -2.06 4.62 -13.22
C PRO A 306 -2.73 5.84 -13.89
N PHE A 307 -2.11 7.01 -13.85
CA PHE A 307 -2.66 8.23 -14.47
C PHE A 307 -2.25 8.45 -15.93
N ALA A 308 -1.59 7.46 -16.55
CA ALA A 308 -1.04 7.56 -17.91
C ALA A 308 -0.08 8.75 -18.13
N TRP A 309 0.46 9.34 -17.05
CA TRP A 309 1.33 10.52 -17.13
C TRP A 309 2.79 10.16 -17.37
N THR A 310 3.52 11.09 -17.99
CA THR A 310 4.95 10.98 -18.37
C THR A 310 5.91 10.90 -17.17
N ALA A 311 5.40 11.18 -15.97
CA ALA A 311 6.10 10.97 -14.71
C ALA A 311 6.16 9.49 -14.33
N PHE A 312 5.28 8.62 -14.85
CA PHE A 312 5.10 7.26 -14.34
C PHE A 312 4.87 7.30 -12.83
N PHE A 313 3.71 7.80 -12.41
CA PHE A 313 3.42 8.08 -11.00
C PHE A 313 3.81 6.94 -10.07
N GLY A 314 3.38 5.71 -10.37
CA GLY A 314 3.71 4.53 -9.56
C GLY A 314 5.21 4.25 -9.49
N GLU A 315 5.95 4.44 -10.57
CA GLU A 315 7.42 4.31 -10.54
C GLU A 315 8.12 5.44 -9.80
N SER A 316 7.56 6.64 -9.84
CA SER A 316 8.10 7.80 -9.12
C SER A 316 8.01 7.62 -7.61
N VAL A 317 7.00 6.90 -7.13
CA VAL A 317 6.87 6.51 -5.72
C VAL A 317 8.04 5.64 -5.27
N ALA A 318 8.58 4.77 -6.12
CA ALA A 318 9.77 3.99 -5.76
C ALA A 318 10.98 4.88 -5.40
N VAL A 319 11.14 6.01 -6.12
CA VAL A 319 12.18 7.00 -5.82
C VAL A 319 11.92 7.66 -4.46
N GLN A 320 10.66 8.01 -4.19
CA GLN A 320 10.28 8.60 -2.90
C GLN A 320 10.42 7.64 -1.71
N LEU A 321 10.11 6.35 -1.87
CA LEU A 321 10.32 5.37 -0.80
C LEU A 321 11.79 5.32 -0.38
N ALA A 322 12.72 5.50 -1.33
CA ALA A 322 14.14 5.63 -1.02
C ALA A 322 14.45 6.92 -0.22
N ASP A 323 13.83 8.05 -0.56
CA ASP A 323 13.96 9.32 0.18
C ASP A 323 13.34 9.24 1.59
N LEU A 324 12.26 8.46 1.77
CA LEU A 324 11.64 8.18 3.07
C LEU A 324 12.49 7.25 3.95
N GLY A 325 13.54 6.64 3.39
CA GLY A 325 14.45 5.72 4.06
C GLY A 325 14.01 4.25 4.01
N VAL A 326 12.91 3.90 3.34
CA VAL A 326 12.37 2.51 3.30
C VAL A 326 13.43 1.52 2.81
N ALA A 327 14.19 1.88 1.77
CA ALA A 327 15.28 1.07 1.22
C ALA A 327 16.39 0.73 2.22
N ASP A 328 16.53 1.51 3.30
CA ASP A 328 17.55 1.32 4.34
C ASP A 328 17.09 0.37 5.46
N HIS A 329 15.83 -0.08 5.44
CA HIS A 329 15.24 -0.93 6.49
C HIS A 329 14.74 -2.29 6.00
N VAL A 330 15.00 -2.63 4.74
CA VAL A 330 14.67 -3.93 4.14
C VAL A 330 15.93 -4.57 3.58
N SER A 331 16.03 -5.90 3.62
CA SER A 331 17.21 -6.60 3.13
C SER A 331 17.33 -6.52 1.61
N SER A 332 16.20 -6.66 0.90
CA SER A 332 16.12 -6.41 -0.54
C SER A 332 14.81 -5.78 -0.98
N ILE A 333 14.86 -5.01 -2.08
CA ILE A 333 13.68 -4.57 -2.83
C ILE A 333 13.78 -5.09 -4.26
N ASP A 334 12.73 -5.76 -4.72
CA ASP A 334 12.53 -6.07 -6.13
C ASP A 334 11.46 -5.16 -6.72
N TYR A 335 11.78 -4.56 -7.87
CA TYR A 335 10.97 -3.54 -8.53
C TYR A 335 10.34 -4.12 -9.80
N PHE A 336 9.01 -4.07 -9.87
CA PHE A 336 8.22 -4.40 -11.04
C PHE A 336 7.64 -3.10 -11.59
N THR A 337 8.23 -2.60 -12.66
CA THR A 337 7.89 -1.30 -13.25
C THR A 337 7.86 -1.38 -14.78
N ARG A 338 7.30 -0.36 -15.40
CA ARG A 338 7.16 -0.30 -16.86
C ARG A 338 8.48 -0.03 -17.52
N LEU A 339 9.26 0.90 -16.97
CA LEU A 339 10.59 1.20 -17.51
C LEU A 339 11.56 0.02 -17.37
N LEU A 340 11.37 -0.86 -16.38
CA LEU A 340 12.15 -2.11 -16.26
C LEU A 340 11.61 -3.24 -17.15
N ASP A 341 10.48 -3.03 -17.85
CA ASP A 341 9.86 -3.99 -18.77
C ASP A 341 9.62 -5.36 -18.11
N ASN A 342 9.13 -5.36 -16.87
CA ASN A 342 8.88 -6.56 -16.09
C ASN A 342 7.56 -6.55 -15.31
N ILE A 343 6.71 -5.53 -15.52
CA ILE A 343 5.37 -5.48 -14.93
C ILE A 343 4.34 -6.08 -15.89
N ASP A 344 3.99 -7.33 -15.64
CA ASP A 344 2.92 -8.05 -16.31
C ASP A 344 2.24 -9.03 -15.34
N LYS A 345 1.09 -9.56 -15.76
CA LYS A 345 0.27 -10.46 -14.96
C LYS A 345 1.02 -11.66 -14.41
N ASP A 346 1.81 -12.35 -15.22
CA ASP A 346 2.45 -13.59 -14.81
C ASP A 346 3.69 -13.31 -13.97
N SER A 347 4.48 -12.29 -14.33
CA SER A 347 5.65 -11.85 -13.56
C SER A 347 5.27 -11.41 -12.16
N VAL A 348 4.26 -10.54 -12.02
CA VAL A 348 3.78 -10.06 -10.71
C VAL A 348 3.08 -11.18 -9.94
N SER A 349 2.25 -12.01 -10.59
CA SER A 349 1.62 -13.16 -9.92
C SER A 349 2.65 -14.14 -9.39
N ASN A 350 3.72 -14.42 -10.13
CA ASN A 350 4.78 -15.32 -9.68
C ASN A 350 5.53 -14.71 -8.49
N ALA A 351 5.85 -13.42 -8.54
CA ALA A 351 6.49 -12.71 -7.43
C ALA A 351 5.62 -12.73 -6.15
N ILE A 352 4.33 -12.37 -6.27
CA ILE A 352 3.41 -12.34 -5.13
C ILE A 352 3.11 -13.75 -4.61
N ASN A 353 3.04 -14.79 -5.43
CA ASN A 353 2.66 -16.13 -4.94
C ASN A 353 3.83 -17.00 -4.50
N ARG A 354 5.03 -16.78 -5.05
CA ARG A 354 6.18 -17.68 -4.89
C ARG A 354 7.45 -16.98 -4.44
N GLY A 355 7.48 -15.65 -4.45
CA GLY A 355 8.62 -14.89 -3.94
C GLY A 355 8.68 -14.95 -2.42
N ASP A 356 9.87 -14.74 -1.87
CA ASP A 356 10.16 -14.73 -0.44
C ASP A 356 9.97 -13.34 0.20
N TYR A 357 9.06 -12.55 -0.37
CA TYR A 357 8.72 -11.23 0.12
C TYR A 357 7.88 -11.30 1.39
N VAL A 358 8.09 -10.32 2.27
CA VAL A 358 7.29 -10.08 3.49
C VAL A 358 6.31 -8.94 3.25
N TYR A 359 6.76 -7.92 2.54
CA TYR A 359 5.94 -6.76 2.18
C TYR A 359 5.68 -6.73 0.68
N VAL A 360 4.48 -6.35 0.29
CA VAL A 360 4.11 -5.99 -1.08
C VAL A 360 3.56 -4.58 -1.05
N PHE A 361 4.22 -3.66 -1.77
CA PHE A 361 3.76 -2.28 -1.92
C PHE A 361 3.39 -2.01 -3.37
N THR A 362 2.14 -1.64 -3.63
CA THR A 362 1.63 -1.50 -5.01
C THR A 362 1.11 -0.10 -5.28
N VAL A 363 1.50 0.52 -6.39
CA VAL A 363 0.93 1.80 -6.86
C VAL A 363 0.44 1.63 -8.30
N VAL A 364 -0.82 1.23 -8.39
CA VAL A 364 -1.55 0.83 -9.60
C VAL A 364 -3.05 1.06 -9.34
N HIS A 365 -3.91 0.91 -10.34
CA HIS A 365 -5.36 0.94 -10.11
C HIS A 365 -5.84 -0.34 -9.44
N GLY A 366 -6.99 -0.25 -8.78
CA GLY A 366 -7.76 -1.39 -8.30
C GLY A 366 -9.18 -1.36 -8.84
N ASP A 367 -9.71 -2.52 -9.23
CA ASP A 367 -11.11 -2.69 -9.66
C ASP A 367 -11.95 -3.49 -8.66
N GLY A 368 -11.37 -3.81 -7.51
CA GLY A 368 -11.95 -4.58 -6.43
C GLY A 368 -11.49 -6.02 -6.44
N ARG A 369 -11.15 -6.58 -7.61
CA ARG A 369 -10.73 -7.99 -7.77
C ARG A 369 -9.29 -8.13 -8.26
N SER A 370 -8.67 -7.03 -8.66
CA SER A 370 -7.38 -7.06 -9.32
C SER A 370 -6.60 -5.77 -9.15
N PHE A 371 -5.30 -5.89 -9.32
CA PHE A 371 -4.42 -4.79 -9.65
C PHE A 371 -4.43 -4.61 -11.17
N ILE A 372 -4.61 -3.38 -11.63
CA ILE A 372 -4.66 -3.02 -13.05
C ILE A 372 -3.74 -1.84 -13.29
N ASP A 373 -3.00 -1.84 -14.40
CA ASP A 373 -2.19 -0.69 -14.79
C ASP A 373 -2.51 -0.25 -16.22
N PHE A 374 -2.22 1.02 -16.51
CA PHE A 374 -2.36 1.57 -17.85
C PHE A 374 -1.23 1.09 -18.75
N PHE A 375 -1.51 0.74 -20.00
CA PHE A 375 -0.55 0.37 -21.03
C PHE A 375 -0.78 1.21 -22.30
N PRO A 376 0.14 2.13 -22.67
CA PRO A 376 0.01 2.87 -23.89
C PRO A 376 0.22 1.94 -25.08
N ALA A 377 -0.63 2.09 -26.10
CA ALA A 377 -0.40 1.50 -27.42
C ALA A 377 -0.69 2.54 -28.53
N GLY A 378 -0.06 3.70 -28.41
CA GLY A 378 -0.22 4.83 -29.33
C GLY A 378 -1.34 5.79 -28.93
N VAL A 379 -1.51 6.84 -29.74
CA VAL A 379 -2.46 7.96 -29.52
C VAL A 379 -3.91 7.47 -29.32
N TYR A 380 -4.28 6.35 -29.96
CA TYR A 380 -5.64 5.81 -29.94
C TYR A 380 -5.75 4.41 -29.32
N GLY A 381 -4.66 3.88 -28.73
CA GLY A 381 -4.56 2.46 -28.35
C GLY A 381 -4.23 2.20 -26.88
N SER A 382 -4.52 3.11 -25.96
CA SER A 382 -4.34 2.83 -24.54
C SER A 382 -5.24 1.69 -24.05
N ASP A 383 -4.68 0.79 -23.24
CA ASP A 383 -5.40 -0.32 -22.61
C ASP A 383 -5.10 -0.38 -21.12
N PHE A 384 -6.04 -0.86 -20.33
CA PHE A 384 -5.83 -1.15 -18.91
C PHE A 384 -5.65 -2.66 -18.77
N LYS A 385 -4.45 -3.08 -18.33
CA LYS A 385 -4.14 -4.51 -18.22
C LYS A 385 -4.04 -4.92 -16.77
N GLU A 386 -4.62 -6.07 -16.50
CA GLU A 386 -4.50 -6.73 -15.22
C GLU A 386 -3.05 -7.14 -14.95
N VAL A 387 -2.54 -6.85 -13.75
CA VAL A 387 -1.20 -7.25 -13.29
C VAL A 387 -1.26 -8.29 -12.16
N TYR A 388 -2.38 -8.40 -11.45
CA TYR A 388 -2.61 -9.46 -10.45
C TYR A 388 -4.10 -9.56 -10.14
N SER A 389 -4.64 -10.74 -9.83
CA SER A 389 -6.09 -10.89 -9.60
C SER A 389 -6.45 -11.96 -8.58
N VAL A 390 -7.70 -11.93 -8.12
CA VAL A 390 -8.30 -12.95 -7.24
C VAL A 390 -8.13 -14.37 -7.79
N GLU A 391 -8.17 -14.57 -9.10
CA GLU A 391 -8.00 -15.89 -9.74
C GLU A 391 -6.57 -16.42 -9.59
N LYS A 392 -5.60 -15.53 -9.45
CA LYS A 392 -4.17 -15.87 -9.29
C LYS A 392 -3.75 -16.01 -7.82
N VAL A 393 -4.58 -15.60 -6.86
CA VAL A 393 -4.27 -15.73 -5.43
C VAL A 393 -4.13 -17.20 -5.04
N SER A 394 -2.95 -17.56 -4.54
CA SER A 394 -2.64 -18.90 -4.04
C SER A 394 -2.04 -18.85 -2.63
N LYS A 395 -2.22 -19.94 -1.87
CA LYS A 395 -1.67 -20.07 -0.51
C LYS A 395 -0.15 -19.96 -0.54
N ARG A 396 0.41 -19.26 0.44
CA ARG A 396 1.85 -19.14 0.66
C ARG A 396 2.29 -19.89 1.91
N GLU A 397 3.57 -20.26 1.95
CA GLU A 397 4.21 -20.77 3.17
C GLU A 397 4.45 -19.63 4.16
N ILE A 398 5.07 -18.54 3.69
CA ILE A 398 5.19 -17.29 4.44
C ILE A 398 4.25 -16.27 3.78
N PRO A 399 3.17 -15.86 4.45
CA PRO A 399 2.22 -14.89 3.89
C PRO A 399 2.84 -13.49 3.78
N VAL A 400 2.18 -12.59 3.05
CA VAL A 400 2.65 -11.19 2.90
C VAL A 400 1.80 -10.19 3.70
N ILE A 401 2.38 -9.04 4.01
CA ILE A 401 1.67 -7.81 4.34
C ILE A 401 1.56 -6.99 3.06
N VAL A 402 0.34 -6.73 2.59
CA VAL A 402 0.09 -5.92 1.40
C VAL A 402 -0.27 -4.49 1.79
N LEU A 403 0.40 -3.51 1.20
CA LEU A 403 0.05 -2.09 1.29
C LEU A 403 -0.26 -1.57 -0.10
N SER A 404 -1.48 -1.11 -0.32
CA SER A 404 -2.00 -0.91 -1.65
C SER A 404 -2.88 0.34 -1.76
N PRO A 405 -2.33 1.50 -2.16
CA PRO A 405 -3.09 2.59 -2.78
C PRO A 405 -3.65 2.14 -4.14
N ALA A 406 -4.57 1.17 -4.12
CA ALA A 406 -5.30 0.70 -5.28
C ALA A 406 -6.78 0.64 -4.92
N CYS A 407 -7.59 1.46 -5.59
CA CYS A 407 -9.01 1.66 -5.31
C CYS A 407 -9.76 0.35 -5.04
N VAL A 408 -10.70 0.39 -4.08
CA VAL A 408 -11.73 -0.63 -3.80
C VAL A 408 -11.25 -2.08 -3.54
N ASN A 409 -9.96 -2.37 -3.61
CA ASN A 409 -9.42 -3.73 -3.44
C ASN A 409 -9.53 -4.25 -2.01
N ALA A 410 -9.77 -3.36 -1.03
CA ALA A 410 -10.06 -3.72 0.36
C ALA A 410 -11.56 -3.60 0.72
N ALA A 411 -12.48 -3.53 -0.25
CA ALA A 411 -13.91 -3.53 0.04
C ALA A 411 -14.36 -4.87 0.66
N TRP A 412 -14.83 -4.84 1.90
CA TRP A 412 -15.21 -6.02 2.69
C TRP A 412 -16.70 -6.03 3.08
N ASP A 413 -17.44 -4.97 2.76
CA ASP A 413 -18.81 -4.72 3.19
C ASP A 413 -19.89 -5.28 2.24
N TYR A 414 -19.52 -6.18 1.34
CA TYR A 414 -20.38 -6.69 0.27
C TYR A 414 -21.60 -7.49 0.77
N THR A 415 -21.66 -7.85 2.05
CA THR A 415 -22.85 -8.48 2.67
C THR A 415 -23.96 -7.49 2.99
N LEU A 416 -23.64 -6.21 3.17
CA LEU A 416 -24.61 -5.12 3.37
C LEU A 416 -24.83 -4.30 2.11
N LEU A 417 -23.77 -4.08 1.34
CA LEU A 417 -23.80 -3.16 0.21
C LEU A 417 -23.16 -3.80 -1.04
N PRO A 418 -23.98 -4.29 -2.00
CA PRO A 418 -23.49 -5.00 -3.19
C PRO A 418 -22.51 -4.13 -4.02
N PRO A 419 -21.29 -4.61 -4.30
CA PRO A 419 -20.30 -3.84 -5.02
C PRO A 419 -20.47 -3.90 -6.55
N ALA A 420 -19.76 -3.01 -7.25
CA ALA A 420 -19.70 -2.96 -8.71
C ALA A 420 -18.79 -4.05 -9.34
N PHE A 421 -18.26 -4.96 -8.53
CA PHE A 421 -17.44 -6.11 -8.93
C PHE A 421 -18.02 -7.38 -8.32
N LYS A 422 -17.62 -8.56 -8.81
CA LYS A 422 -18.04 -9.84 -8.21
C LYS A 422 -17.29 -10.06 -6.90
N PRO A 423 -17.94 -10.17 -5.72
CA PRO A 423 -17.23 -10.52 -4.48
C PRO A 423 -16.56 -11.91 -4.55
N PRO A 424 -15.55 -12.18 -3.71
CA PRO A 424 -14.92 -11.27 -2.76
C PRO A 424 -13.99 -10.26 -3.44
N SER A 425 -13.58 -9.23 -2.71
CA SER A 425 -12.49 -8.35 -3.14
C SER A 425 -11.13 -9.06 -3.09
N LEU A 426 -10.11 -8.45 -3.71
CA LEU A 426 -8.75 -8.96 -3.73
C LEU A 426 -8.20 -9.17 -2.31
N ALA A 427 -8.34 -8.19 -1.43
CA ALA A 427 -7.85 -8.27 -0.05
C ALA A 427 -8.48 -9.45 0.71
N VAL A 428 -9.82 -9.57 0.66
CA VAL A 428 -10.55 -10.66 1.33
C VAL A 428 -10.14 -12.02 0.78
N ALA A 429 -9.94 -12.13 -0.55
CA ALA A 429 -9.46 -13.36 -1.16
C ALA A 429 -8.02 -13.72 -0.73
N MET A 430 -7.14 -12.73 -0.57
CA MET A 430 -5.76 -12.94 -0.12
C MET A 430 -5.70 -13.44 1.32
N LEU A 431 -6.49 -12.87 2.23
CA LEU A 431 -6.59 -13.35 3.61
C LEU A 431 -7.19 -14.76 3.65
N ALA A 432 -8.34 -14.97 3.01
CA ALA A 432 -9.08 -16.23 3.07
C ALA A 432 -8.32 -17.41 2.46
N ARG A 433 -7.34 -17.16 1.57
CA ARG A 433 -6.52 -18.22 0.95
C ARG A 433 -5.15 -18.38 1.59
N GLY A 434 -4.84 -17.64 2.65
CA GLY A 434 -3.53 -17.67 3.29
C GLY A 434 -2.40 -17.12 2.40
N ALA A 435 -2.71 -16.15 1.55
CA ALA A 435 -1.71 -15.44 0.75
C ALA A 435 -1.19 -14.20 1.48
N ALA A 436 -2.05 -13.51 2.24
CA ALA A 436 -1.70 -12.34 3.02
C ALA A 436 -2.12 -12.50 4.49
N ILE A 437 -1.22 -12.14 5.41
CA ILE A 437 -1.50 -12.07 6.85
C ILE A 437 -2.19 -10.76 7.20
N ALA A 438 -1.89 -9.70 6.44
CA ALA A 438 -2.60 -8.44 6.51
C ALA A 438 -2.66 -7.77 5.13
N TYR A 439 -3.75 -7.03 4.89
CA TYR A 439 -3.94 -6.19 3.72
C TYR A 439 -4.40 -4.81 4.18
N LEU A 440 -3.61 -3.79 3.84
CA LEU A 440 -3.86 -2.40 4.15
C LEU A 440 -4.13 -1.66 2.85
N GLY A 441 -5.37 -1.21 2.68
CA GLY A 441 -5.82 -0.59 1.44
C GLY A 441 -7.19 0.07 1.58
N PRO A 442 -7.67 0.74 0.53
CA PRO A 442 -8.89 1.51 0.59
C PRO A 442 -10.13 0.65 0.35
N THR A 443 -11.20 0.91 1.11
CA THR A 443 -12.51 0.28 0.90
C THR A 443 -13.26 0.83 -0.31
N ARG A 444 -12.90 2.04 -0.78
CA ARG A 444 -13.48 2.75 -1.94
C ARG A 444 -12.40 3.37 -2.82
N VAL A 445 -12.79 4.25 -3.75
CA VAL A 445 -11.87 4.98 -4.63
C VAL A 445 -11.09 6.00 -3.80
N ASP A 446 -9.80 5.75 -3.65
CA ASP A 446 -8.88 6.62 -2.94
C ASP A 446 -8.42 7.79 -3.81
N PHE A 447 -7.98 8.87 -3.16
CA PHE A 447 -7.57 10.10 -3.84
C PHE A 447 -6.08 10.33 -3.70
N GLU A 448 -5.46 10.60 -4.85
CA GLU A 448 -4.10 11.11 -4.95
C GLU A 448 -4.14 12.59 -5.32
N LEU A 449 -3.20 13.34 -4.77
CA LEU A 449 -2.93 14.71 -5.14
C LEU A 449 -1.45 14.87 -5.44
N ILE A 450 -1.11 15.23 -6.66
CA ILE A 450 0.28 15.53 -7.03
C ILE A 450 0.49 17.03 -6.89
N SER A 451 1.17 17.44 -5.82
CA SER A 451 1.45 18.85 -5.52
C SER A 451 2.60 19.40 -6.33
N SER A 452 3.63 18.59 -6.61
CA SER A 452 4.67 19.00 -7.54
C SER A 452 5.27 17.84 -8.31
N VAL A 453 5.75 18.14 -9.51
CA VAL A 453 6.59 17.23 -10.29
C VAL A 453 7.77 17.99 -10.87
N GLY A 454 8.90 17.33 -11.02
CA GLY A 454 10.09 18.03 -11.45
C GLY A 454 11.34 17.18 -11.49
N PHE A 455 12.48 17.85 -11.52
CA PHE A 455 13.79 17.23 -11.51
C PHE A 455 14.68 17.82 -10.41
N LYS A 456 15.44 16.97 -9.72
CA LYS A 456 16.59 17.40 -8.90
C LYS A 456 17.77 17.75 -9.82
N ASP A 457 18.79 18.41 -9.26
CA ASP A 457 20.05 18.68 -9.95
C ASP A 457 20.61 17.37 -10.51
N ASN A 458 20.71 17.24 -11.84
CA ASN A 458 21.04 16.02 -12.63
C ASN A 458 19.87 15.29 -13.32
N GLY A 459 18.65 15.84 -13.35
CA GLY A 459 17.55 15.19 -14.07
C GLY A 459 16.92 13.99 -13.33
N LEU A 460 17.30 13.72 -12.07
CA LEU A 460 16.61 12.75 -11.23
C LEU A 460 15.19 13.20 -10.98
N LEU A 461 14.23 12.33 -11.28
CA LEU A 461 12.81 12.62 -11.11
C LEU A 461 12.50 12.92 -9.64
N LYS A 462 11.81 14.02 -9.43
CA LYS A 462 11.21 14.41 -8.16
C LYS A 462 9.72 14.49 -8.37
N ILE A 463 8.98 13.88 -7.47
CA ILE A 463 7.55 14.08 -7.35
C ILE A 463 7.26 14.42 -5.90
N ASP A 464 6.24 15.22 -5.65
CA ASP A 464 5.62 15.41 -4.35
C ASP A 464 4.15 15.02 -4.50
N PHE A 465 3.70 14.10 -3.67
CA PHE A 465 2.33 13.63 -3.68
C PHE A 465 1.79 13.57 -2.26
N ARG A 466 0.50 13.81 -2.19
CA ARG A 466 -0.34 13.82 -1.01
C ARG A 466 -1.49 12.85 -1.28
N GLY A 467 -2.18 12.44 -0.23
CA GLY A 467 -3.29 11.51 -0.37
C GLY A 467 -2.89 10.08 -0.06
N ALA A 468 -3.52 9.12 -0.73
CA ALA A 468 -3.50 7.73 -0.33
C ALA A 468 -2.10 7.10 -0.41
N THR A 469 -1.33 7.38 -1.45
CA THR A 469 0.03 6.82 -1.59
C THR A 469 0.93 7.29 -0.45
N LEU A 470 0.81 8.55 -0.02
CA LEU A 470 1.57 9.06 1.13
C LEU A 470 1.11 8.38 2.43
N LEU A 471 -0.19 8.15 2.62
CA LEU A 471 -0.71 7.41 3.77
C LEU A 471 -0.09 6.01 3.84
N TYR A 472 -0.19 5.21 2.77
CA TYR A 472 0.34 3.85 2.77
C TYR A 472 1.87 3.80 2.81
N ALA A 473 2.58 4.75 2.20
CA ALA A 473 4.04 4.85 2.33
C ALA A 473 4.45 5.17 3.78
N THR A 474 3.67 6.00 4.48
CA THR A 474 3.86 6.30 5.90
C THR A 474 3.62 5.07 6.77
N ILE A 475 2.59 4.28 6.45
CA ILE A 475 2.32 2.99 7.11
C ILE A 475 3.48 2.00 6.90
N LEU A 476 3.97 1.84 5.67
CA LEU A 476 5.12 0.97 5.39
C LEU A 476 6.35 1.41 6.18
N LYS A 477 6.65 2.71 6.18
CA LYS A 477 7.76 3.25 6.96
C LYS A 477 7.60 2.98 8.45
N ALA A 478 6.41 3.20 9.00
CA ALA A 478 6.12 2.92 10.40
C ALA A 478 6.26 1.42 10.71
N ALA A 479 5.78 0.54 9.82
CA ALA A 479 5.90 -0.92 9.98
C ALA A 479 7.36 -1.36 10.08
N LEU A 480 8.25 -0.78 9.29
CA LEU A 480 9.68 -1.07 9.33
C LEU A 480 10.39 -0.57 10.62
N HIS A 481 9.70 0.22 11.45
CA HIS A 481 10.22 0.77 12.71
C HIS A 481 9.45 0.30 13.95
N SER A 482 8.42 -0.53 13.77
CA SER A 482 7.57 -1.01 14.83
C SER A 482 7.75 -2.51 15.04
N ASP A 483 7.42 -2.97 16.25
CA ASP A 483 7.48 -4.38 16.61
C ASP A 483 6.18 -5.10 16.27
N ILE A 484 5.07 -4.36 16.20
CA ILE A 484 3.71 -4.86 15.97
C ILE A 484 3.02 -3.99 14.91
N LEU A 485 2.24 -4.62 14.02
CA LEU A 485 1.58 -3.94 12.90
C LEU A 485 0.61 -2.84 13.37
N GLY A 486 -0.15 -3.09 14.43
CA GLY A 486 -1.13 -2.16 14.98
C GLY A 486 -0.52 -0.85 15.46
N ASP A 487 0.68 -0.91 16.06
CA ASP A 487 1.41 0.30 16.46
C ASP A 487 1.80 1.13 15.23
N ALA A 488 2.33 0.46 14.20
CA ALA A 488 2.69 1.11 12.95
C ALA A 488 1.49 1.77 12.29
N TRP A 489 0.36 1.07 12.25
CA TRP A 489 -0.90 1.54 11.72
C TRP A 489 -1.36 2.82 12.44
N VAL A 490 -1.53 2.77 13.76
CA VAL A 490 -1.99 3.93 14.56
C VAL A 490 -1.04 5.12 14.43
N ASN A 491 0.27 4.90 14.56
CA ASN A 491 1.26 5.96 14.46
C ASN A 491 1.27 6.61 13.07
N ALA A 492 1.10 5.81 12.01
CA ALA A 492 1.05 6.32 10.65
C ALA A 492 -0.22 7.11 10.37
N LEU A 493 -1.40 6.66 10.83
CA LEU A 493 -2.65 7.42 10.69
C LEU A 493 -2.58 8.77 11.40
N LYS A 494 -2.08 8.78 12.65
CA LYS A 494 -1.86 10.02 13.42
C LYS A 494 -0.89 10.96 12.73
N LEU A 495 0.25 10.44 12.25
CA LEU A 495 1.23 11.24 11.54
C LEU A 495 0.62 11.83 10.27
N TYR A 496 0.01 10.99 9.44
CA TYR A 496 -0.62 11.41 8.19
C TYR A 496 -1.64 12.54 8.42
N TYR A 497 -2.57 12.40 9.37
CA TYR A 497 -3.55 13.45 9.64
C TYR A 497 -2.96 14.71 10.28
N SER A 498 -1.80 14.62 10.92
CA SER A 498 -1.15 15.79 11.54
C SER A 498 -0.37 16.65 10.53
N LEU A 499 -0.08 16.12 9.34
CA LEU A 499 0.67 16.82 8.32
C LEU A 499 -0.23 17.85 7.64
N ARG A 500 0.09 19.13 7.78
CA ARG A 500 -0.70 20.20 7.15
C ARG A 500 -0.83 20.01 5.63
N GLU A 501 0.18 19.42 5.02
CA GLU A 501 0.26 19.20 3.59
C GLU A 501 -0.76 18.16 3.09
N THR A 502 -1.26 17.26 3.94
CA THR A 502 -2.24 16.25 3.51
C THR A 502 -3.65 16.81 3.39
N HIS A 503 -3.98 17.87 4.13
CA HIS A 503 -5.31 18.48 4.12
C HIS A 503 -5.54 19.25 2.82
N TYR A 504 -6.59 18.86 2.11
CA TYR A 504 -7.02 19.52 0.89
C TYR A 504 -8.54 19.48 0.81
N GLU A 505 -9.14 20.67 0.83
CA GLU A 505 -10.59 20.82 0.80
C GLU A 505 -11.11 20.91 -0.63
N VAL A 506 -12.09 20.08 -0.95
CA VAL A 506 -12.81 20.10 -2.22
C VAL A 506 -14.24 20.59 -1.97
N SER A 507 -14.64 21.62 -2.72
CA SER A 507 -16.03 22.07 -2.77
C SER A 507 -16.74 21.39 -3.94
N THR A 508 -17.86 20.74 -3.65
CA THR A 508 -18.73 20.13 -4.66
C THR A 508 -20.18 20.61 -4.49
N PRO A 509 -21.07 20.36 -5.47
CA PRO A 509 -22.51 20.62 -5.30
C PRO A 509 -23.14 19.89 -4.09
N HIS A 510 -22.49 18.82 -3.58
CA HIS A 510 -22.99 18.02 -2.47
C HIS A 510 -22.37 18.42 -1.11
N GLY A 511 -21.44 19.37 -1.08
CA GLY A 511 -20.79 19.87 0.13
C GLY A 511 -19.28 20.02 0.02
N TRP A 512 -18.67 20.36 1.15
CA TRP A 512 -17.22 20.44 1.34
C TRP A 512 -16.68 19.13 1.91
N GLU A 513 -15.47 18.75 1.53
CA GLU A 513 -14.81 17.54 2.02
C GLU A 513 -13.30 17.74 2.08
N ASP A 514 -12.68 17.30 3.18
CA ASP A 514 -11.24 17.17 3.31
C ASP A 514 -10.80 15.80 2.79
N LEU A 515 -9.98 15.78 1.73
CA LEU A 515 -9.49 14.53 1.13
C LEU A 515 -8.57 13.74 2.07
N ALA A 516 -7.90 14.38 3.04
CA ALA A 516 -7.14 13.64 4.05
C ALA A 516 -8.06 12.77 4.90
N LEU A 517 -9.16 13.36 5.37
CA LEU A 517 -10.18 12.66 6.14
C LEU A 517 -10.83 11.55 5.31
N LEU A 518 -11.18 11.81 4.05
CA LEU A 518 -11.74 10.78 3.17
C LEU A 518 -10.80 9.57 3.05
N ASN A 519 -9.51 9.81 2.78
CA ASN A 519 -8.53 8.74 2.67
C ASN A 519 -8.37 7.95 3.99
N LEU A 520 -8.42 8.61 5.15
CA LEU A 520 -8.42 7.93 6.45
C LEU A 520 -9.66 7.05 6.65
N LEU A 521 -10.84 7.55 6.33
CA LEU A 521 -12.09 6.81 6.48
C LEU A 521 -12.15 5.60 5.53
N GLN A 522 -11.49 5.68 4.37
CA GLN A 522 -11.37 4.58 3.42
C GLN A 522 -10.31 3.55 3.81
N ALA A 523 -9.25 3.96 4.49
CA ALA A 523 -8.16 3.08 4.84
C ALA A 523 -8.62 2.02 5.86
N THR A 524 -8.35 0.75 5.57
CA THR A 524 -8.69 -0.36 6.47
C THR A 524 -7.50 -1.29 6.64
N LEU A 525 -7.38 -1.89 7.83
CA LEU A 525 -6.49 -3.00 8.12
C LEU A 525 -7.33 -4.28 8.12
N LEU A 526 -7.27 -5.03 7.04
CA LEU A 526 -7.82 -6.39 7.00
C LEU A 526 -6.75 -7.36 7.47
N GLY A 527 -7.01 -8.05 8.56
CA GLY A 527 -6.07 -8.92 9.25
C GLY A 527 -5.98 -8.59 10.73
N ASP A 528 -4.97 -9.16 11.37
CA ASP A 528 -4.75 -9.05 12.79
C ASP A 528 -3.82 -7.86 13.11
N PRO A 529 -4.25 -6.89 13.93
CA PRO A 529 -3.42 -5.74 14.27
C PRO A 529 -2.28 -6.11 15.23
N ALA A 530 -2.36 -7.23 15.94
CA ALA A 530 -1.38 -7.63 16.93
C ALA A 530 -0.22 -8.47 16.37
N ILE A 531 -0.16 -8.70 15.04
CA ILE A 531 0.92 -9.50 14.46
C ILE A 531 2.30 -8.86 14.69
N PRO A 532 3.33 -9.65 15.05
CA PRO A 532 4.68 -9.14 15.18
C PRO A 532 5.27 -8.84 13.80
N LEU A 533 6.18 -7.87 13.74
CA LEU A 533 6.86 -7.47 12.51
C LEU A 533 8.34 -7.89 12.53
N PRO A 534 8.89 -8.38 11.41
CA PRO A 534 10.31 -8.68 11.31
C PRO A 534 11.16 -7.41 11.34
N LYS A 535 12.30 -7.46 12.02
CA LYS A 535 13.26 -6.35 12.13
C LYS A 535 14.44 -6.56 11.20
N THR A 536 14.98 -5.47 10.64
CA THR A 536 16.22 -5.51 9.84
C THR A 536 17.26 -4.53 10.33
N LYS A 537 18.51 -4.85 9.99
CA LYS A 537 19.61 -3.90 9.88
C LYS A 537 20.13 -3.96 8.44
N ALA A 538 19.56 -3.17 7.54
CA ALA A 538 20.11 -3.04 6.20
C ALA A 538 21.16 -1.92 6.14
N GLU A 539 22.15 -2.08 5.26
CA GLU A 539 23.19 -1.08 5.08
C GLU A 539 22.66 0.06 4.18
N ARG A 540 22.88 1.31 4.61
CA ARG A 540 22.53 2.48 3.81
C ARG A 540 23.34 2.51 2.52
N VAL A 541 22.66 2.39 1.39
CA VAL A 541 23.30 2.51 0.07
C VAL A 541 23.21 3.96 -0.40
N LYS A 542 24.30 4.73 -0.28
CA LYS A 542 24.42 5.99 -1.03
C LYS A 542 24.78 5.71 -2.48
N VAL A 543 24.09 6.38 -3.41
CA VAL A 543 24.36 6.32 -4.85
C VAL A 543 24.51 7.73 -5.38
N ASP A 544 25.72 8.10 -5.76
CA ASP A 544 26.00 9.32 -6.51
C ASP A 544 25.85 9.06 -8.02
N ILE A 545 25.28 10.04 -8.74
CA ILE A 545 25.00 10.01 -10.17
C ILE A 545 25.65 11.25 -10.79
N SER A 546 26.38 11.07 -11.90
CA SER A 546 26.93 12.17 -12.69
C SER A 546 26.60 12.01 -14.17
N ILE A 547 26.29 13.11 -14.84
CA ILE A 547 25.97 13.14 -16.27
C ILE A 547 26.99 14.03 -16.97
N SER A 548 27.55 13.54 -18.08
CA SER A 548 28.46 14.31 -18.93
C SER A 548 27.98 14.34 -20.37
N GLY A 549 28.35 15.40 -21.09
CA GLY A 549 27.92 15.68 -22.47
C GLY A 549 26.74 16.64 -22.57
N ALA A 550 26.00 16.85 -21.48
CA ALA A 550 24.97 17.88 -21.40
C ALA A 550 25.63 19.27 -21.48
N GLN A 551 25.17 20.07 -22.44
CA GLN A 551 25.61 21.47 -22.60
C GLN A 551 24.52 22.46 -22.18
N TYR A 552 23.28 21.96 -22.13
CA TYR A 552 22.08 22.73 -21.90
C TYR A 552 21.23 22.05 -20.85
N SER A 553 20.24 22.78 -20.37
CA SER A 553 19.17 22.28 -19.52
C SER A 553 17.82 22.69 -20.09
N VAL A 554 16.81 21.86 -19.87
CA VAL A 554 15.45 22.06 -20.35
C VAL A 554 14.54 22.06 -19.15
N SER A 555 13.73 23.11 -19.00
CA SER A 555 12.78 23.21 -17.90
C SER A 555 11.81 22.03 -17.88
N ALA A 556 11.50 21.53 -16.68
CA ALA A 556 10.50 20.49 -16.46
C ALA A 556 9.11 20.87 -17.02
N LYS A 557 8.80 22.17 -17.11
CA LYS A 557 7.56 22.71 -17.73
C LYS A 557 7.38 22.30 -19.19
N LEU A 558 8.45 21.89 -19.88
CA LEU A 558 8.35 21.40 -21.26
C LEU A 558 8.03 19.91 -21.36
N VAL A 559 8.11 19.17 -20.25
CA VAL A 559 7.95 17.70 -20.19
C VAL A 559 6.70 17.27 -19.43
N PHE A 560 6.22 18.10 -18.49
CA PHE A 560 5.08 17.81 -17.64
C PHE A 560 3.91 18.78 -17.87
N PRO A 561 2.66 18.33 -17.62
CA PRO A 561 1.45 19.15 -17.63
C PRO A 561 1.59 20.46 -16.83
N GLU A 562 0.96 21.54 -17.31
CA GLU A 562 0.77 22.75 -16.50
C GLU A 562 -0.31 22.55 -15.42
N GLU A 563 -1.12 21.51 -15.56
CA GLU A 563 -2.18 21.08 -14.65
C GLU A 563 -1.62 20.65 -13.28
N TYR A 564 -0.33 20.30 -13.20
CA TYR A 564 0.33 20.13 -11.92
C TYR A 564 0.41 21.46 -11.18
N GLN A 565 0.08 21.46 -9.88
CA GLN A 565 0.11 22.68 -9.07
C GLN A 565 1.47 23.38 -9.13
N MET A 566 2.56 22.60 -9.21
CA MET A 566 3.92 23.11 -9.40
C MET A 566 4.74 22.18 -10.29
N VAL A 567 5.39 22.73 -11.32
CA VAL A 567 6.39 22.03 -12.12
C VAL A 567 7.74 22.73 -11.98
N GLU A 568 8.75 22.01 -11.48
CA GLU A 568 10.04 22.61 -11.12
C GLU A 568 11.27 21.83 -11.59
N GLY A 569 12.42 22.50 -11.59
CA GLY A 569 13.70 21.90 -11.94
C GLY A 569 13.94 21.77 -13.45
N GLU A 570 15.11 21.22 -13.79
CA GLU A 570 15.58 21.14 -15.16
C GLU A 570 16.15 19.76 -15.49
N MET A 571 15.91 19.34 -16.73
CA MET A 571 16.41 18.11 -17.32
C MET A 571 17.65 18.40 -18.17
N PRO A 572 18.74 17.62 -18.04
CA PRO A 572 19.92 17.78 -18.88
C PRO A 572 19.63 17.57 -20.36
N LEU A 573 20.06 18.49 -21.22
CA LEU A 573 19.95 18.42 -22.67
C LEU A 573 21.34 18.32 -23.32
N THR A 574 21.53 17.23 -24.08
CA THR A 574 22.77 16.95 -24.80
C THR A 574 22.58 17.14 -26.31
N PRO A 575 23.40 17.96 -26.99
CA PRO A 575 23.41 18.02 -28.45
C PRO A 575 23.87 16.69 -29.07
N LEU A 576 23.41 16.36 -30.28
CA LEU A 576 23.90 15.16 -31.00
C LEU A 576 25.41 15.16 -31.26
N THR A 577 26.03 16.33 -31.31
CA THR A 577 27.49 16.47 -31.49
C THR A 577 28.31 16.06 -30.27
N GLN A 578 27.66 15.82 -29.13
CA GLN A 578 28.29 15.40 -27.88
C GLN A 578 27.87 13.99 -27.49
N GLN A 579 28.76 13.28 -26.79
CA GLN A 579 28.48 11.96 -26.24
C GLN A 579 27.78 12.11 -24.88
N LEU A 580 26.52 11.71 -24.80
CA LEU A 580 25.80 11.63 -23.51
C LEU A 580 26.28 10.38 -22.76
N THR A 581 26.73 10.59 -21.52
CA THR A 581 27.15 9.53 -20.60
C THR A 581 26.54 9.74 -19.22
N VAL A 582 25.97 8.69 -18.63
CA VAL A 582 25.53 8.66 -17.23
C VAL A 582 26.45 7.73 -16.46
N LYS A 583 26.98 8.18 -15.32
CA LYS A 583 27.81 7.36 -14.43
C LYS A 583 27.15 7.21 -13.08
N LEU A 584 27.15 5.98 -12.57
CA LEU A 584 26.70 5.58 -11.26
C LEU A 584 27.92 5.25 -10.41
N SER A 585 27.94 5.71 -9.16
CA SER A 585 29.00 5.41 -8.18
C SER A 585 29.11 3.92 -7.81
N LYS A 586 28.06 3.13 -8.05
CA LYS A 586 27.99 1.69 -7.76
C LYS A 586 27.34 0.95 -8.94
N PRO A 587 27.68 -0.33 -9.17
CA PRO A 587 27.08 -1.11 -10.25
C PRO A 587 25.58 -1.33 -9.98
N ALA A 588 24.76 -1.14 -11.02
CA ALA A 588 23.34 -1.43 -10.95
C ALA A 588 23.05 -2.90 -11.24
N LYS A 589 22.12 -3.52 -10.52
CA LYS A 589 21.60 -4.86 -10.80
C LYS A 589 20.96 -4.91 -12.20
N LYS A 590 20.23 -3.86 -12.56
CA LYS A 590 19.58 -3.70 -13.86
C LYS A 590 19.54 -2.22 -14.23
N ILE A 591 19.76 -1.93 -15.50
CA ILE A 591 19.64 -0.60 -16.12
C ILE A 591 18.84 -0.77 -17.41
N VAL A 592 17.86 0.09 -17.60
CA VAL A 592 17.12 0.22 -18.85
C VAL A 592 17.13 1.67 -19.29
N LEU A 593 17.46 1.90 -20.56
CA LEU A 593 17.23 3.19 -21.22
C LEU A 593 16.00 3.06 -22.11
N CYS A 594 15.05 3.96 -21.89
CA CYS A 594 13.85 4.07 -22.69
C CYS A 594 13.77 5.43 -23.37
N ARG A 595 13.15 5.47 -24.54
CA ARG A 595 12.53 6.67 -25.09
C ARG A 595 11.06 6.67 -24.71
N ILE A 596 10.54 7.82 -24.30
CA ILE A 596 9.11 7.96 -24.01
C ILE A 596 8.43 8.81 -25.08
N TYR A 597 7.19 8.45 -25.39
CA TYR A 597 6.37 9.14 -26.36
C TYR A 597 5.18 9.79 -25.66
N THR A 598 4.96 11.06 -25.97
CA THR A 598 3.98 11.89 -25.26
C THR A 598 3.05 12.58 -26.23
N TYR A 599 1.76 12.65 -25.91
CA TYR A 599 0.79 13.49 -26.61
C TYR A 599 0.41 14.67 -25.73
N ALA A 600 0.40 15.88 -26.31
CA ALA A 600 0.08 17.12 -25.62
C ALA A 600 0.81 17.28 -24.29
N THR A 601 2.10 16.92 -24.20
CA THR A 601 2.97 16.90 -23.00
C THR A 601 2.57 16.02 -21.82
N GLU A 602 1.36 15.50 -21.80
CA GLU A 602 0.79 14.93 -20.58
C GLU A 602 0.58 13.44 -20.68
N LEU A 603 0.07 12.99 -21.84
CA LEU A 603 -0.37 11.62 -22.01
C LEU A 603 0.76 10.77 -22.56
N LEU A 604 1.16 9.77 -21.79
CA LEU A 604 2.05 8.71 -22.24
C LEU A 604 1.34 7.90 -23.34
N ILE A 605 1.88 7.93 -24.55
CA ILE A 605 1.36 7.19 -25.71
C ILE A 605 2.29 6.06 -26.16
N GLY A 606 3.49 5.96 -25.59
CA GLY A 606 4.38 4.84 -25.84
C GLY A 606 5.66 4.89 -25.02
N VAL A 607 6.30 3.72 -24.90
CA VAL A 607 7.64 3.56 -24.33
C VAL A 607 8.41 2.62 -25.26
N GLU A 608 9.57 3.04 -25.73
CA GLU A 608 10.49 2.21 -26.51
C GLU A 608 11.73 1.91 -25.68
N LYS A 609 11.96 0.64 -25.38
CA LYS A 609 13.20 0.18 -24.75
C LYS A 609 14.33 0.24 -25.78
N LEU A 610 15.31 1.10 -25.54
CA LEU A 610 16.44 1.31 -26.45
C LEU A 610 17.59 0.35 -26.16
N PHE A 611 17.89 0.13 -24.87
CA PHE A 611 18.81 -0.93 -24.45
C PHE A 611 18.54 -1.35 -23.00
N GLU A 612 19.05 -2.53 -22.64
CA GLU A 612 19.04 -3.08 -21.28
C GLU A 612 20.42 -3.67 -20.95
N THR A 613 20.91 -3.45 -19.72
CA THR A 613 22.17 -4.04 -19.24
C THR A 613 22.12 -4.28 -17.73
N SER A 614 23.07 -5.05 -17.22
CA SER A 614 23.23 -5.37 -15.80
C SER A 614 24.69 -5.19 -15.38
N HIS A 615 24.91 -4.96 -14.09
CA HIS A 615 26.21 -4.80 -13.45
C HIS A 615 27.10 -3.67 -14.01
N ALA A 616 26.50 -2.69 -14.69
CA ALA A 616 27.21 -1.54 -15.24
C ALA A 616 27.18 -0.33 -14.30
N THR A 617 28.25 0.46 -14.36
CA THR A 617 28.39 1.78 -13.69
C THR A 617 28.37 2.94 -14.68
N VAL A 618 28.46 2.66 -15.99
CA VAL A 618 28.54 3.68 -17.04
C VAL A 618 27.55 3.32 -18.13
N ILE A 619 26.75 4.31 -18.52
CA ILE A 619 25.76 4.23 -19.58
C ILE A 619 26.18 5.23 -20.66
N VAL A 620 26.39 4.75 -21.89
CA VAL A 620 26.76 5.57 -23.04
C VAL A 620 25.59 5.54 -24.03
N VAL A 621 25.00 6.69 -24.32
CA VAL A 621 23.84 6.78 -25.22
C VAL A 621 24.34 6.91 -26.68
N ASP A 622 23.94 6.01 -27.57
CA ASP A 622 24.35 6.04 -28.98
C ASP A 622 24.00 7.38 -29.64
N LYS A 623 24.89 7.91 -30.49
CA LYS A 623 24.70 9.16 -31.25
C LYS A 623 23.41 9.24 -32.05
N ASP A 624 22.84 8.10 -32.41
CA ASP A 624 21.61 8.03 -33.20
C ASP A 624 20.34 8.01 -32.34
N VAL A 625 20.49 7.97 -31.01
CA VAL A 625 19.40 8.02 -30.05
C VAL A 625 19.20 9.46 -29.57
N GLY A 626 18.01 10.01 -29.83
CA GLY A 626 17.54 11.26 -29.23
C GLY A 626 16.09 11.19 -28.77
N GLY A 627 15.58 12.32 -28.30
CA GLY A 627 14.25 12.54 -27.75
C GLY A 627 14.25 12.78 -26.25
N VAL A 628 13.07 12.64 -25.64
CA VAL A 628 12.93 12.54 -24.18
C VAL A 628 13.26 11.11 -23.77
N LEU A 629 14.34 10.97 -23.00
CA LEU A 629 14.87 9.69 -22.55
C LEU A 629 14.59 9.50 -21.06
N ARG A 630 14.38 8.24 -20.67
CA ARG A 630 14.28 7.79 -19.28
C ARG A 630 15.32 6.73 -19.00
N VAL A 631 16.04 6.86 -17.89
CA VAL A 631 16.90 5.80 -17.36
C VAL A 631 16.28 5.27 -16.09
N ALA A 632 15.90 3.99 -16.10
CA ALA A 632 15.54 3.25 -14.91
C ALA A 632 16.73 2.37 -14.49
N ALA A 633 17.16 2.46 -13.23
CA ALA A 633 18.22 1.62 -12.72
C ALA A 633 17.97 1.17 -11.28
N VAL A 634 18.39 -0.05 -10.94
CA VAL A 634 18.32 -0.60 -9.58
C VAL A 634 19.73 -0.73 -9.03
N VAL A 635 20.10 0.10 -8.04
CA VAL A 635 21.42 0.08 -7.39
C VAL A 635 21.26 -0.29 -5.92
N GLY A 636 21.66 -1.51 -5.55
CA GLY A 636 21.35 -2.06 -4.23
C GLY A 636 19.83 -2.22 -4.04
N ASN A 637 19.27 -1.48 -3.09
CA ASN A 637 17.83 -1.39 -2.80
C ASN A 637 17.23 -0.06 -3.26
N LYS A 638 17.91 0.71 -4.12
CA LYS A 638 17.41 2.00 -4.62
C LYS A 638 16.99 1.91 -6.07
N TYR A 639 15.78 2.42 -6.35
CA TYR A 639 15.31 2.72 -7.69
C TYR A 639 15.76 4.12 -8.10
N ILE A 640 16.38 4.21 -9.27
CA ILE A 640 16.81 5.46 -9.89
C ILE A 640 15.96 5.67 -11.13
N HIS A 641 15.31 6.83 -11.21
CA HIS A 641 14.53 7.24 -12.38
C HIS A 641 15.06 8.60 -12.85
N LEU A 642 15.88 8.60 -13.90
CA LEU A 642 16.43 9.81 -14.50
C LEU A 642 15.67 10.18 -15.76
N ALA A 643 15.50 11.48 -15.97
CA ALA A 643 15.06 12.08 -17.21
C ALA A 643 16.23 12.78 -17.90
N LEU A 644 16.38 12.56 -19.20
CA LEU A 644 17.42 13.17 -20.03
C LEU A 644 16.81 13.60 -21.36
N ALA A 645 17.38 14.62 -21.98
CA ALA A 645 17.07 14.99 -23.35
C ALA A 645 18.29 14.89 -24.24
N ARG A 646 18.08 14.46 -25.48
CA ARG A 646 19.10 14.52 -26.51
C ARG A 646 18.48 14.88 -27.85
N ALA A 647 18.99 15.92 -28.49
CA ALA A 647 18.44 16.40 -29.75
C ALA A 647 19.50 17.09 -30.59
N GLY A 648 19.17 17.28 -31.87
CA GLY A 648 19.84 18.24 -32.71
C GLY A 648 20.06 17.77 -34.13
N LEU A 649 21.09 18.32 -34.75
CA LEU A 649 21.39 18.20 -36.17
C LEU A 649 22.80 17.65 -36.38
N THR A 650 22.94 16.74 -37.34
CA THR A 650 24.24 16.29 -37.85
C THR A 650 24.22 16.32 -39.37
N VAL A 651 25.37 16.59 -39.99
CA VAL A 651 25.52 16.62 -41.44
C VAL A 651 26.64 15.68 -41.85
N GLU A 652 26.33 14.72 -42.71
CA GLU A 652 27.27 13.77 -43.29
C GLU A 652 27.22 13.92 -44.82
N GLY A 653 28.21 14.61 -45.39
CA GLY A 653 28.17 15.01 -46.80
C GLY A 653 27.12 16.09 -47.04
N ASP A 654 26.16 15.83 -47.93
CA ASP A 654 24.99 16.69 -48.19
C ASP A 654 23.75 16.24 -47.40
N ARG A 655 23.84 15.19 -46.58
CA ARG A 655 22.70 14.66 -45.83
C ARG A 655 22.61 15.32 -44.46
N LEU A 656 21.50 16.01 -44.21
CA LEU A 656 21.10 16.46 -42.88
C LEU A 656 20.33 15.35 -42.18
N LYS A 657 20.78 14.97 -40.99
CA LYS A 657 20.08 14.10 -40.05
C LYS A 657 19.62 14.91 -38.84
N ILE A 658 18.35 14.77 -38.51
CA ILE A 658 17.67 15.41 -37.39
C ILE A 658 17.20 14.33 -36.44
N VAL A 659 17.48 14.45 -35.14
CA VAL A 659 17.05 13.48 -34.11
C VAL A 659 16.52 14.23 -32.90
N GLY A 660 15.55 13.62 -32.21
CA GLY A 660 14.91 14.17 -31.02
C GLY A 660 13.79 15.15 -31.35
N LEU A 661 13.16 15.01 -32.52
CA LEU A 661 12.05 15.88 -32.96
C LEU A 661 10.85 15.85 -32.00
N ASP A 662 10.71 14.79 -31.22
CA ASP A 662 9.74 14.68 -30.12
C ASP A 662 9.96 15.71 -29.01
N LEU A 663 11.18 16.24 -28.81
CA LEU A 663 11.44 17.37 -27.89
C LEU A 663 10.85 18.70 -28.39
N LEU A 664 10.65 18.84 -29.70
CA LEU A 664 9.89 19.95 -30.28
C LEU A 664 8.38 19.74 -30.16
N LYS A 665 7.95 18.69 -29.42
CA LYS A 665 6.56 18.28 -29.23
C LYS A 665 5.86 17.86 -30.54
N LEU A 666 6.66 17.49 -31.55
CA LEU A 666 6.18 17.08 -32.88
C LEU A 666 5.61 15.66 -32.91
N PHE A 667 5.19 15.06 -31.79
CA PHE A 667 4.52 13.76 -31.79
C PHE A 667 2.99 13.86 -31.94
N SER A 668 2.46 15.08 -32.05
CA SER A 668 1.13 15.38 -32.61
C SER A 668 1.22 15.53 -34.15
N SER A 669 0.13 15.91 -34.81
CA SER A 669 0.11 16.26 -36.25
C SER A 669 0.92 17.53 -36.60
N GLU A 670 1.59 18.14 -35.63
CA GLU A 670 2.31 19.41 -35.80
C GLU A 670 3.58 19.23 -36.64
N PRO A 671 3.71 19.96 -37.76
CA PRO A 671 4.90 19.90 -38.58
C PRO A 671 6.00 20.83 -38.04
N ALA A 672 7.25 20.55 -38.44
CA ALA A 672 8.38 21.47 -38.24
C ALA A 672 8.90 22.03 -39.56
N ALA A 673 9.30 23.30 -39.55
CA ALA A 673 10.03 23.92 -40.65
C ALA A 673 11.54 23.64 -40.51
N ILE A 674 12.15 23.18 -41.60
CA ILE A 674 13.60 23.26 -41.78
C ILE A 674 13.90 24.58 -42.49
N LEU A 675 14.67 25.44 -41.84
CA LEU A 675 15.14 26.71 -42.37
C LEU A 675 16.60 26.58 -42.79
N VAL A 676 16.91 26.97 -44.03
CA VAL A 676 18.29 27.05 -44.53
C VAL A 676 18.61 28.51 -44.84
N ASN A 677 19.66 29.03 -44.22
CA ASN A 677 20.07 30.44 -44.30
C ASN A 677 18.91 31.40 -43.97
N GLY A 678 18.06 31.01 -43.01
CA GLY A 678 16.88 31.77 -42.56
C GLY A 678 15.65 31.66 -43.47
N LYS A 679 15.70 30.89 -44.56
CA LYS A 679 14.57 30.67 -45.47
C LYS A 679 13.97 29.28 -45.29
N LEU A 680 12.65 29.17 -45.39
CA LEU A 680 11.97 27.87 -45.39
C LEU A 680 12.50 27.01 -46.54
N TYR A 681 13.01 25.82 -46.20
CA TYR A 681 13.52 24.85 -47.15
C TYR A 681 12.52 23.70 -47.36
N THR A 682 12.08 23.08 -46.28
CA THR A 682 11.06 22.01 -46.31
C THR A 682 10.32 21.94 -44.98
N ILE A 683 9.24 21.17 -44.97
CA ILE A 683 8.46 20.86 -43.77
C ILE A 683 8.65 19.38 -43.43
N VAL A 684 8.98 19.11 -42.17
CA VAL A 684 9.02 17.79 -41.56
C VAL A 684 7.61 17.47 -41.06
N PRO A 685 7.01 16.34 -41.47
CA PRO A 685 5.75 15.90 -40.89
C PRO A 685 5.84 15.71 -39.38
N GLY A 686 4.73 15.97 -38.68
CA GLY A 686 4.57 15.55 -37.29
C GLY A 686 4.55 14.02 -37.15
N GLY A 687 4.64 13.54 -35.91
CA GLY A 687 4.73 12.13 -35.53
C GLY A 687 6.11 11.49 -35.64
N LEU A 688 7.17 12.25 -35.96
CA LEU A 688 8.51 11.72 -36.22
C LEU A 688 9.47 11.97 -35.04
N THR A 689 10.32 10.99 -34.71
CA THR A 689 11.45 11.14 -33.77
C THR A 689 12.72 11.63 -34.44
N SER A 690 12.86 11.32 -35.73
CA SER A 690 14.01 11.66 -36.55
C SER A 690 13.59 11.89 -37.99
N TYR A 691 14.38 12.68 -38.72
CA TYR A 691 14.15 12.98 -40.13
C TYR A 691 15.49 13.13 -40.83
N THR A 692 15.57 12.65 -42.07
CA THR A 692 16.78 12.81 -42.90
C THR A 692 16.38 13.43 -44.23
N THR A 693 17.12 14.44 -44.67
CA THR A 693 16.93 15.09 -45.96
C THR A 693 18.27 15.50 -46.57
N THR A 694 18.25 15.87 -47.84
CA THR A 694 19.44 16.40 -48.53
C THR A 694 19.43 17.92 -48.40
N LEU A 695 20.59 18.52 -48.15
CA LEU A 695 20.74 19.97 -48.04
C LEU A 695 20.98 20.61 -49.41
N PRO A 696 20.48 21.83 -49.65
CA PRO A 696 20.84 22.57 -50.85
C PRO A 696 22.34 22.94 -50.81
N PRO A 697 23.01 23.05 -51.98
CA PRO A 697 24.35 23.63 -52.07
C PRO A 697 24.40 25.01 -51.41
N ALA A 698 25.52 25.33 -50.75
CA ALA A 698 25.73 26.59 -50.01
C ALA A 698 24.83 26.80 -48.76
N ALA A 699 24.33 25.72 -48.14
CA ALA A 699 23.81 25.79 -46.78
C ALA A 699 24.93 26.26 -45.82
N SER A 700 24.67 27.33 -45.07
CA SER A 700 25.61 27.89 -44.07
C SER A 700 25.02 27.94 -42.67
N THR A 701 23.70 28.02 -42.55
CA THR A 701 22.98 27.90 -41.28
C THR A 701 21.72 27.07 -41.53
N ILE A 702 21.46 26.12 -40.65
CA ILE A 702 20.29 25.25 -40.67
C ILE A 702 19.61 25.41 -39.32
N ALA A 703 18.30 25.62 -39.30
CA ALA A 703 17.51 25.62 -38.09
C ALA A 703 16.26 24.75 -38.27
N VAL A 704 15.86 24.02 -37.25
CA VAL A 704 14.58 23.29 -37.23
C VAL A 704 13.69 23.92 -36.17
N ARG A 705 12.47 24.30 -36.54
CA ARG A 705 11.52 24.97 -35.67
C ARG A 705 10.13 24.39 -35.86
N PRO A 706 9.32 24.23 -34.81
CA PRO A 706 7.92 23.85 -34.97
C PRO A 706 7.18 25.01 -35.66
N LEU A 707 6.16 24.67 -36.46
CA LEU A 707 5.35 25.69 -37.14
C LEU A 707 4.44 26.45 -36.18
N THR A 708 4.02 25.81 -35.09
CA THR A 708 3.23 26.42 -34.04
C THR A 708 3.74 25.96 -32.68
N TYR A 709 3.72 26.85 -31.69
CA TYR A 709 3.97 26.51 -30.29
C TYR A 709 2.66 26.60 -29.50
N TYR A 710 1.70 25.70 -29.75
CA TYR A 710 0.32 25.82 -29.23
C TYR A 710 0.24 25.93 -27.71
N GLN A 711 1.10 25.21 -26.97
CA GLN A 711 1.08 25.19 -25.51
C GLN A 711 1.71 26.43 -24.87
N ILE A 712 2.46 27.21 -25.63
CA ILE A 712 3.15 28.39 -25.13
C ILE A 712 2.30 29.66 -25.39
N LEU A 713 1.20 29.52 -26.14
CA LEU A 713 0.26 30.61 -26.38
C LEU A 713 -0.43 31.12 -25.10
N ALA A 714 -0.41 30.34 -24.01
CA ALA A 714 -0.93 30.73 -22.70
C ALA A 714 0.13 31.38 -21.80
N ILE A 715 1.42 31.33 -22.17
CA ILE A 715 2.53 31.86 -21.38
C ILE A 715 2.97 33.21 -21.97
N ASP A 716 3.53 34.09 -21.13
CA ASP A 716 4.17 35.31 -21.58
C ASP A 716 5.24 35.02 -22.68
N PRO A 717 5.21 35.72 -23.83
CA PRO A 717 6.14 35.48 -24.94
C PRO A 717 7.63 35.58 -24.58
N SER A 718 7.99 36.33 -23.52
CA SER A 718 9.39 36.40 -23.07
C SER A 718 9.79 35.19 -22.23
N GLU A 719 8.86 34.58 -21.49
CA GLU A 719 9.09 33.33 -20.76
C GLU A 719 9.13 32.15 -21.75
N ALA A 720 8.22 32.14 -22.72
CA ALA A 720 8.24 31.26 -23.89
C ALA A 720 9.62 31.17 -24.57
N GLU A 721 10.16 32.34 -24.94
CA GLU A 721 11.46 32.44 -25.61
C GLU A 721 12.59 31.87 -24.74
N LYS A 722 12.58 32.15 -23.43
CA LYS A 722 13.56 31.60 -22.48
C LYS A 722 13.47 30.07 -22.38
N LEU A 723 12.26 29.51 -22.30
CA LEU A 723 12.05 28.07 -22.19
C LEU A 723 12.50 27.33 -23.45
N LEU A 724 12.27 27.92 -24.63
CA LEU A 724 12.58 27.32 -25.92
C LEU A 724 14.01 27.53 -26.37
N GLN A 725 14.69 28.58 -25.90
CA GLN A 725 16.04 28.92 -26.35
C GLN A 725 17.02 27.72 -26.35
N PRO A 726 17.14 26.92 -25.28
CA PRO A 726 18.05 25.77 -25.27
C PRO A 726 17.71 24.73 -26.35
N ILE A 727 16.42 24.56 -26.65
CA ILE A 727 15.94 23.65 -27.69
C ILE A 727 16.27 24.22 -29.08
N GLU A 728 16.03 25.51 -29.31
CA GLU A 728 16.37 26.17 -30.57
C GLU A 728 17.88 26.12 -30.85
N GLU A 729 18.72 26.24 -29.82
CA GLU A 729 20.17 26.16 -29.96
C GLU A 729 20.63 24.77 -30.41
N VAL A 730 20.08 23.68 -29.86
CA VAL A 730 20.44 22.32 -30.31
C VAL A 730 19.89 21.99 -31.70
N PHE A 731 18.77 22.62 -32.09
CA PHE A 731 18.18 22.50 -33.42
C PHE A 731 18.70 23.55 -34.42
N THR A 732 19.81 24.22 -34.11
CA THR A 732 20.49 25.15 -35.02
C THR A 732 21.93 24.72 -35.27
N LEU A 733 22.32 24.61 -36.54
CA LEU A 733 23.65 24.22 -36.98
C LEU A 733 24.24 25.27 -37.91
N LYS A 734 25.46 25.75 -37.62
CA LYS A 734 26.23 26.60 -38.53
C LYS A 734 27.32 25.78 -39.19
N LEU A 735 27.38 25.87 -40.52
CA LEU A 735 28.38 25.17 -41.33
C LEU A 735 29.54 26.13 -41.61
N GLY A 736 30.77 25.73 -41.29
CA GLY A 736 31.97 26.54 -41.49
C GLY A 736 32.20 26.89 -42.97
N LYS A 737 32.64 28.13 -43.25
CA LYS A 737 32.81 28.65 -44.62
C LYS A 737 33.95 28.01 -45.43
N ASN A 738 34.86 27.27 -44.81
CA ASN A 738 35.99 26.59 -45.45
C ASN A 738 36.48 25.43 -44.58
N ALA A 739 36.84 24.30 -45.21
CA ALA A 739 37.40 23.05 -44.65
C ALA A 739 36.38 21.93 -44.34
N GLY A 740 36.80 20.70 -44.65
CA GLY A 740 36.03 19.47 -44.46
C GLY A 740 35.31 19.43 -43.12
N TRP A 741 34.01 19.20 -43.21
CA TRP A 741 32.97 19.31 -42.19
C TRP A 741 33.42 19.07 -40.75
N ARG A 742 33.62 20.15 -39.98
CA ARG A 742 33.53 20.15 -38.51
C ARG A 742 32.52 21.22 -38.08
N ALA A 743 31.51 20.79 -37.33
CA ALA A 743 30.46 21.66 -36.80
C ALA A 743 30.92 22.35 -35.51
N GLU A 744 30.66 23.65 -35.38
CA GLU A 744 30.79 24.40 -34.13
C GLU A 744 29.39 24.77 -33.61
N THR A 745 29.09 24.44 -32.36
CA THR A 745 27.87 24.86 -31.64
C THR A 745 28.07 26.30 -31.14
N ILE A 746 27.13 27.22 -31.36
CA ILE A 746 27.23 28.63 -30.92
C ILE A 746 25.96 29.08 -30.20
N SER A 747 26.12 29.62 -28.99
CA SER A 747 25.13 30.39 -28.22
C SER A 747 25.02 31.84 -28.75
N GLY A 748 23.88 32.25 -29.29
CA GLY A 748 23.68 33.63 -29.75
C GLY A 748 22.23 33.97 -30.09
N ARG A 749 21.70 35.06 -29.51
CA ARG A 749 20.30 35.52 -29.60
C ARG A 749 19.87 35.89 -31.04
N LEU A 750 18.71 35.38 -31.44
CA LEU A 750 17.92 35.82 -32.60
C LEU A 750 16.49 36.09 -32.10
N SER A 751 16.01 37.33 -32.20
CA SER A 751 14.73 37.77 -31.63
C SER A 751 13.51 37.28 -32.43
N PHE A 752 12.50 36.78 -31.71
CA PHE A 752 11.29 36.08 -32.16
C PHE A 752 10.30 36.90 -33.04
N SER A 753 10.33 38.23 -33.00
CA SER A 753 9.17 39.05 -33.42
C SER A 753 9.01 39.30 -34.92
N LYS A 754 10.03 39.09 -35.76
CA LYS A 754 10.00 39.59 -37.16
C LYS A 754 9.58 38.56 -38.22
N ALA A 755 9.76 37.27 -37.99
CA ALA A 755 9.48 36.23 -39.00
C ALA A 755 8.00 35.79 -39.05
N VAL A 756 7.24 35.98 -37.96
CA VAL A 756 5.84 35.55 -37.85
C VAL A 756 4.87 36.56 -38.51
N HIS A 757 5.26 37.82 -38.65
CA HIS A 757 4.41 38.85 -39.26
C HIS A 757 4.40 38.87 -40.80
N GLU A 758 5.37 38.23 -41.47
CA GLU A 758 5.48 38.30 -42.94
C GLU A 758 4.80 37.13 -43.69
N ASN A 759 4.19 36.15 -42.99
CA ASN A 759 3.51 34.99 -43.61
C ASN A 759 2.12 34.66 -43.00
N VAL A 760 1.34 35.69 -42.66
CA VAL A 760 0.04 35.53 -41.97
C VAL A 760 -1.03 34.85 -42.84
N GLU A 761 -1.03 35.05 -44.16
CA GLU A 761 -2.06 34.45 -45.04
C GLU A 761 -1.89 32.94 -45.27
N THR A 762 -0.65 32.44 -45.29
CA THR A 762 -0.38 31.00 -45.45
C THR A 762 -0.62 30.24 -44.13
N LEU A 763 -0.34 30.87 -42.99
CA LEU A 763 -0.60 30.31 -41.66
C LEU A 763 -2.11 30.23 -41.36
N ASP A 764 -2.88 31.26 -41.69
CA ASP A 764 -4.34 31.28 -41.48
C ASP A 764 -5.04 30.15 -42.26
N MET A 765 -4.56 29.85 -43.47
CA MET A 765 -5.08 28.74 -44.27
C MET A 765 -4.76 27.36 -43.67
N LEU A 766 -3.54 27.16 -43.15
CA LEU A 766 -3.10 25.91 -42.50
C LEU A 766 -3.82 25.67 -41.16
N VAL A 767 -4.06 26.72 -40.37
CA VAL A 767 -4.82 26.65 -39.12
C VAL A 767 -6.27 26.27 -39.40
N LYS A 768 -6.91 26.88 -40.40
CA LYS A 768 -8.28 26.52 -40.82
C LYS A 768 -8.39 25.08 -41.32
N LEU A 769 -7.39 24.58 -42.05
CA LEU A 769 -7.35 23.20 -42.52
C LEU A 769 -7.19 22.20 -41.36
N THR A 770 -6.36 22.53 -40.38
CA THR A 770 -6.12 21.69 -39.20
C THR A 770 -7.36 21.59 -38.31
N ILE A 771 -8.04 22.72 -38.07
CA ILE A 771 -9.32 22.76 -37.34
C ILE A 771 -10.39 21.92 -38.04
N LEU A 772 -10.45 21.97 -39.38
CA LEU A 772 -11.38 21.17 -40.17
C LEU A 772 -11.12 19.66 -40.03
N VAL A 773 -9.85 19.23 -40.05
CA VAL A 773 -9.48 17.81 -39.88
C VAL A 773 -9.86 17.31 -38.48
N VAL A 774 -9.58 18.09 -37.44
CA VAL A 774 -9.94 17.74 -36.05
C VAL A 774 -11.46 17.64 -35.86
N LEU A 775 -12.23 18.56 -36.45
CA LEU A 775 -13.69 18.52 -36.40
C LEU A 775 -14.28 17.31 -37.14
N VAL A 776 -13.73 16.96 -38.31
CA VAL A 776 -14.16 15.78 -39.07
C VAL A 776 -13.85 14.50 -38.30
N GLU A 777 -12.67 14.39 -37.68
CA GLU A 777 -12.32 13.23 -36.85
C GLU A 777 -13.18 13.11 -35.60
N ALA A 778 -13.46 14.22 -34.91
CA ALA A 778 -14.35 14.25 -33.75
C ALA A 778 -15.78 13.78 -34.12
N VAL A 779 -16.27 14.19 -35.29
CA VAL A 779 -17.56 13.73 -35.83
C VAL A 779 -17.52 12.24 -36.15
N ILE A 780 -16.45 11.71 -36.75
CA ILE A 780 -16.31 10.27 -37.05
C ILE A 780 -16.29 9.44 -35.76
N VAL A 781 -15.58 9.88 -34.71
CA VAL A 781 -15.56 9.20 -33.41
C VAL A 781 -16.93 9.22 -32.74
N LEU A 782 -17.64 10.35 -32.80
CA LEU A 782 -19.01 10.48 -32.29
C LEU A 782 -20.00 9.59 -33.05
N LEU A 783 -19.86 9.48 -34.37
CA LEU A 783 -20.71 8.62 -35.21
C LEU A 783 -20.44 7.12 -34.96
N LYS A 784 -19.17 6.73 -34.78
CA LYS A 784 -18.79 5.36 -34.38
C LYS A 784 -19.33 4.99 -33.00
N ARG A 785 -19.24 5.89 -32.01
CA ARG A 785 -19.83 5.67 -30.67
C ARG A 785 -21.35 5.55 -30.67
N ARG A 786 -22.03 6.04 -31.71
CA ARG A 786 -23.49 5.98 -31.87
C ARG A 786 -23.97 4.87 -32.82
N ASN A 787 -23.09 4.00 -33.33
CA ASN A 787 -23.42 2.98 -34.35
C ASN A 787 -24.19 3.55 -35.56
N LEU A 788 -23.82 4.77 -35.99
CA LEU A 788 -24.41 5.41 -37.18
C LEU A 788 -23.60 5.15 -38.47
N PHE A 789 -22.64 4.23 -38.41
CA PHE A 789 -21.82 3.73 -39.51
C PHE A 789 -21.62 2.22 -39.40
#